data_AF-A0A534INE9-F1
#
_entry.id   AF-A0A534INE9-F1
#
_cell.length_a   1.000
_cell.length_b   1.000
_cell.length_c   1.000
_cell.angle_alpha   90.00
_cell.angle_beta   90.00
_cell.angle_gamma   90.00
#
_symmetry.space_group_name_H-M   'P 1'
#
loop_
_entity.id
_entity.type
_entity.pdbx_description
1 polymer ?
#
loop_
_entity_poly.entity_id
_entity_poly.type
_entity_poly.pdbx_seq_one_letter_code
_entity_poly.pdbx_strand_id
1 'polypeptide(L)'
;MRLELAAPCCLVLGTIGCAAVAAAEGTAIDSGAISGLGARNIGAAAMSGRIAALAGFADRSGKLTLFVGAASGGVWKSTDGATTFKPVFDEQPVQSIGAIAVDPTHHDNVWVGTGETWTRNSVSIGNGIYKSTDAGETWTFSGLPESERISRILVDPRASDTVYACVPGKLWSDSADRGLYRTADGGKTWQLVLKGGNLSTGCGDVAMQPGSPDVLIASLWDFRRRGWTYRSGGESPKAPSGSGLYRSTDGGASWTELTTASGKGLPPKPYGRIAVRFAPSEPKTAYAFIESTDSGLLVSHDGGDSWERGDKSQWMVWRPFYFANLIVDPKNPDRVFKNGDLHDLWIDPNNSQHVFAGDDGGLWISYDGGNRWWKSDNLPIAQFYHVSVDDRDPYRVYGGLQDNSSWVGDSAYPGGITSSRWENMFGGDGFWMFEDPSDSDYVYAEYQGGFIGRVNRHTHETRDIQPRLGAQELKRYKKLRFNWNTPIALSPHDPSTIYIGAQFLFRSHDHGQTWQRISPDLTTNDPQKQKQEESGGVTVDNSVAEMHTTIFSISESPLTAGLIWVGTDDGNLQLTRDGGGHWENVVGNVRGLPKNSWVNWVQAGQYAPGTAYAAFDRHTFGDMTPYVYVTKDYGRTWTALLDPKDGKGVRGYAHVIKEDPVDPQLLYLGTELGLSMSVDGGAHWAQYRGGHLPTVAVRDLVVQPRDSDLVIATHGRGIWIVDDITPLRKLTPELASQDAAFVSARPAQQRIEAQGGWANGAAAFVGDNPKDGAVVTYYQRTRHLFGKLKIEVLDASGAVIDELPASTRRGLNRVVWTMHRSPPHVPPAVQVAFAGTQGPRVPPGTYGIRMVRGDKTYDTQLTVGLDRRVKWTVADRKAQYDAAMRVYTLFNDESALFARISGLRAQVAEAGKDRTEKDPLHKKLADLDGKLDELRRRIVATKEGGAITGEERLREHTDQLYGALLSWEGPPSAYQIDNIAAMRAELGDIDAGFAALTARELPALNSLLQKEGLKTLTVPTPGADEQPGAGAHGGGGDIAGGRSELQNLRLWN
;
A
#
# COMPACT_ATOMS: atom_id res chain seq x y z
N MET A 1 -42.67 -64.65 -21.17
CA MET A 1 -43.91 -64.85 -21.97
C MET A 1 -43.69 -64.13 -23.29
N ARG A 2 -43.70 -64.90 -24.38
CA ARG A 2 -43.23 -64.53 -25.72
C ARG A 2 -44.28 -63.70 -26.50
N LEU A 3 -43.77 -62.74 -27.30
CA LEU A 3 -44.11 -62.36 -28.69
C LEU A 3 -45.60 -62.02 -29.00
N GLU A 4 -45.99 -61.15 -29.93
CA GLU A 4 -45.43 -60.55 -31.16
C GLU A 4 -46.44 -59.49 -31.63
N LEU A 5 -46.09 -58.40 -32.32
CA LEU A 5 -46.08 -58.18 -33.79
C LEU A 5 -45.97 -56.64 -33.96
N ALA A 6 -45.35 -55.99 -34.96
CA ALA A 6 -45.02 -56.34 -36.34
C ALA A 6 -43.90 -55.41 -36.87
N ALA A 7 -43.30 -55.79 -38.00
CA ALA A 7 -42.42 -55.01 -38.87
C ALA A 7 -43.10 -54.87 -40.27
N PRO A 8 -42.46 -54.29 -41.33
CA PRO A 8 -41.91 -52.93 -41.49
C PRO A 8 -42.30 -52.29 -42.87
N CYS A 9 -42.08 -50.97 -43.09
CA CYS A 9 -41.43 -50.41 -44.30
C CYS A 9 -41.36 -48.86 -44.36
N CYS A 10 -40.13 -48.36 -44.49
CA CYS A 10 -39.55 -47.15 -45.09
C CYS A 10 -40.39 -45.87 -45.36
N LEU A 11 -39.88 -44.72 -44.89
CA LEU A 11 -39.58 -43.58 -45.77
C LEU A 11 -38.43 -42.68 -45.21
N VAL A 12 -37.73 -42.07 -46.16
CA VAL A 12 -36.45 -41.35 -46.11
C VAL A 12 -36.46 -40.10 -45.21
N LEU A 13 -35.40 -39.91 -44.40
CA LEU A 13 -35.12 -38.64 -43.72
C LEU A 13 -33.73 -38.12 -44.16
N GLY A 14 -33.73 -36.95 -44.77
CA GLY A 14 -32.54 -36.22 -45.18
C GLY A 14 -31.74 -35.69 -44.00
N THR A 15 -30.43 -35.83 -44.10
CA THR A 15 -29.43 -35.29 -43.18
C THR A 15 -29.32 -33.77 -43.37
N ILE A 16 -29.79 -32.99 -42.41
CA ILE A 16 -29.33 -31.61 -42.19
C ILE A 16 -28.21 -31.69 -41.14
N GLY A 17 -26.98 -31.50 -41.59
CA GLY A 17 -25.83 -31.36 -40.70
C GLY A 17 -25.89 -30.04 -39.95
N CYS A 18 -26.31 -30.05 -38.69
CA CYS A 18 -25.97 -28.99 -37.76
C CYS A 18 -24.50 -29.18 -37.37
N ALA A 19 -23.62 -28.36 -37.95
CA ALA A 19 -22.30 -28.12 -37.40
C ALA A 19 -22.49 -27.53 -35.99
N ALA A 20 -22.19 -28.30 -34.96
CA ALA A 20 -22.07 -27.79 -33.62
C ALA A 20 -20.90 -26.80 -33.62
N VAL A 21 -21.23 -25.51 -33.58
CA VAL A 21 -20.26 -24.47 -33.22
C VAL A 21 -19.96 -24.73 -31.74
N ALA A 22 -18.83 -25.39 -31.47
CA ALA A 22 -18.25 -25.39 -30.15
C ALA A 22 -17.94 -23.92 -29.82
N ALA A 23 -18.71 -23.31 -28.93
CA ALA A 23 -18.35 -22.04 -28.33
C ALA A 23 -16.98 -22.26 -27.67
N ALA A 24 -15.95 -21.58 -28.18
CA ALA A 24 -14.67 -21.54 -27.49
C ALA A 24 -14.95 -20.98 -26.09
N GLU A 25 -14.68 -21.75 -25.04
CA GLU A 25 -14.60 -21.23 -23.68
C GLU A 25 -13.57 -20.10 -23.71
N GLY A 26 -14.03 -18.85 -23.64
CA GLY A 26 -13.17 -17.69 -23.55
C GLY A 26 -12.29 -17.82 -22.32
N THR A 27 -10.99 -17.59 -22.46
CA THR A 27 -10.05 -17.64 -21.33
C THR A 27 -10.52 -16.67 -20.24
N ALA A 28 -11.02 -17.20 -19.11
CA ALA A 28 -11.49 -16.38 -18.00
C ALA A 28 -10.35 -15.48 -17.49
N ILE A 29 -10.67 -14.22 -17.22
CA ILE A 29 -9.71 -13.24 -16.71
C ILE A 29 -9.52 -13.50 -15.22
N ASP A 30 -8.30 -13.90 -14.86
CA ASP A 30 -7.91 -14.28 -13.50
C ASP A 30 -6.92 -13.28 -12.88
N SER A 31 -6.49 -13.53 -11.65
CA SER A 31 -5.53 -12.69 -10.94
C SER A 31 -4.23 -12.46 -11.73
N GLY A 32 -3.73 -13.50 -12.41
CA GLY A 32 -2.52 -13.42 -13.22
C GLY A 32 -2.69 -12.55 -14.47
N ALA A 33 -3.91 -12.43 -15.01
CA ALA A 33 -4.21 -11.59 -16.16
C ALA A 33 -4.12 -10.08 -15.83
N ILE A 34 -4.56 -9.67 -14.64
CA ILE A 34 -4.69 -8.24 -14.27
C ILE A 34 -3.54 -7.70 -13.40
N SER A 35 -2.88 -8.55 -12.60
CA SER A 35 -1.95 -8.11 -11.53
C SER A 35 -0.58 -7.63 -12.02
N GLY A 36 -0.33 -7.60 -13.33
CA GLY A 36 0.87 -6.96 -13.87
C GLY A 36 0.74 -5.45 -14.06
N LEU A 37 -0.46 -4.89 -13.87
CA LEU A 37 -0.58 -3.48 -13.49
C LEU A 37 -0.18 -3.38 -12.01
N GLY A 38 0.96 -2.78 -11.72
CA GLY A 38 1.44 -2.63 -10.34
C GLY A 38 0.72 -1.49 -9.62
N ALA A 39 0.41 -1.69 -8.34
CA ALA A 39 0.03 -0.62 -7.44
C ALA A 39 1.26 -0.09 -6.68
N ARG A 40 1.26 1.20 -6.35
CA ARG A 40 2.27 1.82 -5.46
C ARG A 40 1.62 2.26 -4.16
N ASN A 41 2.33 2.09 -3.05
CA ASN A 41 1.89 2.56 -1.73
C ASN A 41 2.41 3.99 -1.51
N ILE A 42 1.50 4.93 -1.19
CA ILE A 42 1.86 6.33 -0.91
C ILE A 42 1.77 6.70 0.58
N GLY A 43 1.48 5.72 1.44
CA GLY A 43 1.27 5.91 2.87
C GLY A 43 -0.15 6.39 3.19
N ALA A 44 -0.38 7.24 4.17
CA ALA A 44 0.63 7.85 5.03
C ALA A 44 1.31 6.83 5.96
N ALA A 45 2.53 7.15 6.37
CA ALA A 45 3.21 6.50 7.51
C ALA A 45 3.38 7.45 8.70
N ALA A 46 3.14 8.76 8.50
CA ALA A 46 3.26 9.81 9.51
C ALA A 46 2.45 9.50 10.78
N MET A 47 1.18 9.14 10.62
CA MET A 47 0.31 8.69 11.69
C MET A 47 0.36 7.18 11.94
N SER A 48 0.95 6.40 11.03
CA SER A 48 0.96 4.93 11.06
C SER A 48 -0.46 4.35 11.24
N GLY A 49 -0.64 3.35 12.09
CA GLY A 49 -1.95 2.75 12.40
C GLY A 49 -1.83 1.75 13.55
N ARG A 50 -2.94 1.10 13.92
CA ARG A 50 -3.03 0.33 15.16
C ARG A 50 -2.07 -0.85 15.21
N ILE A 51 -1.24 -0.88 16.24
CA ILE A 51 -0.40 -2.03 16.61
C ILE A 51 -1.10 -2.80 17.71
N ALA A 52 -1.34 -4.10 17.48
CA ALA A 52 -2.05 -4.97 18.41
C ALA A 52 -1.13 -5.91 19.19
N ALA A 53 0.08 -6.19 18.69
CA ALA A 53 1.00 -7.12 19.31
C ALA A 53 2.47 -6.74 19.06
N LEU A 54 3.30 -6.90 20.08
CA LEU A 54 4.75 -6.71 20.04
C LEU A 54 5.45 -7.94 20.62
N ALA A 55 6.50 -8.38 19.94
CA ALA A 55 7.43 -9.37 20.48
C ALA A 55 8.84 -9.06 20.01
N GLY A 56 9.84 -9.32 20.85
CA GLY A 56 11.22 -9.07 20.49
C GLY A 56 12.18 -9.85 21.35
N PHE A 57 13.44 -9.87 20.91
CA PHE A 57 14.55 -10.44 21.65
C PHE A 57 15.84 -9.69 21.30
N ALA A 58 16.73 -9.61 22.29
CA ALA A 58 18.10 -9.17 22.07
C ALA A 58 18.99 -10.41 21.94
N ASP A 59 19.77 -10.48 20.86
CA ASP A 59 20.74 -11.55 20.69
C ASP A 59 21.97 -11.35 21.58
N ARG A 60 22.93 -12.30 21.53
CA ARG A 60 24.15 -12.23 22.35
C ARG A 60 25.04 -11.02 22.05
N SER A 61 24.90 -10.39 20.88
CA SER A 61 25.63 -9.17 20.52
C SER A 61 24.93 -7.90 21.01
N GLY A 62 23.72 -8.03 21.58
CA GLY A 62 22.86 -6.90 21.95
C GLY A 62 22.03 -6.36 20.78
N LYS A 63 22.08 -7.01 19.62
CA LYS A 63 21.26 -6.63 18.46
C LYS A 63 19.81 -6.99 18.73
N LEU A 64 18.94 -6.00 18.59
CA LEU A 64 17.51 -6.13 18.86
C LEU A 64 16.74 -6.54 17.60
N THR A 65 16.06 -7.69 17.68
CA THR A 65 15.04 -8.08 16.71
C THR A 65 13.66 -7.79 17.30
N LEU A 66 12.81 -7.11 16.52
CA LEU A 66 11.45 -6.74 16.90
C LEU A 66 10.47 -7.21 15.83
N PHE A 67 9.38 -7.85 16.27
CA PHE A 67 8.21 -8.16 15.49
C PHE A 67 7.06 -7.25 15.93
N VAL A 68 6.41 -6.64 14.96
CA VAL A 68 5.27 -5.73 15.14
C VAL A 68 4.07 -6.33 14.42
N GLY A 69 3.03 -6.67 15.17
CA GLY A 69 1.75 -7.14 14.64
C GLY A 69 0.76 -5.99 14.57
N ALA A 70 0.38 -5.59 13.36
CA ALA A 70 -0.65 -4.59 13.16
C ALA A 70 -2.06 -5.22 13.29
N ALA A 71 -3.03 -4.46 13.77
CA ALA A 71 -4.41 -4.93 13.96
C ALA A 71 -5.05 -5.46 12.66
N SER A 72 -4.65 -4.92 11.51
CA SER A 72 -5.14 -5.28 10.17
C SER A 72 -4.07 -5.19 9.07
N GLY A 73 -2.81 -4.95 9.44
CA GLY A 73 -1.70 -4.61 8.52
C GLY A 73 -0.54 -5.61 8.48
N GLY A 74 -0.73 -6.83 8.99
CA GLY A 74 0.26 -7.91 8.96
C GLY A 74 1.34 -7.85 10.04
N VAL A 75 2.36 -8.69 9.88
CA VAL A 75 3.55 -8.72 10.75
C VAL A 75 4.73 -8.07 10.04
N TRP A 76 5.41 -7.20 10.78
CA TRP A 76 6.60 -6.48 10.36
C TRP A 76 7.78 -6.86 11.22
N LYS A 77 8.95 -7.02 10.62
CA LYS A 77 10.20 -7.40 11.30
C LYS A 77 11.24 -6.30 11.14
N SER A 78 11.85 -5.95 12.26
CA SER A 78 13.07 -5.14 12.32
C SER A 78 14.19 -6.00 12.88
N THR A 79 15.41 -5.83 12.36
CA THR A 79 16.63 -6.41 12.95
C THR A 79 17.64 -5.35 13.39
N ASP A 80 17.31 -4.07 13.31
CA ASP A 80 18.21 -2.96 13.59
C ASP A 80 17.65 -2.02 14.67
N GLY A 81 16.89 -2.58 15.62
CA GLY A 81 16.31 -1.82 16.73
C GLY A 81 15.21 -0.83 16.33
N ALA A 82 14.38 -1.21 15.34
CA ALA A 82 13.26 -0.45 14.78
C ALA A 82 13.67 0.73 13.88
N THR A 83 14.91 0.74 13.38
CA THR A 83 15.33 1.73 12.37
C THR A 83 14.67 1.44 11.03
N THR A 84 14.55 0.17 10.62
CA THR A 84 13.85 -0.24 9.40
C THR A 84 12.95 -1.44 9.63
N PHE A 85 11.86 -1.52 8.84
CA PHE A 85 10.90 -2.62 8.90
C PHE A 85 10.70 -3.29 7.54
N LYS A 86 10.67 -4.62 7.54
CA LYS A 86 10.28 -5.47 6.41
C LYS A 86 8.91 -6.10 6.71
N PRO A 87 7.93 -6.03 5.80
CA PRO A 87 6.71 -6.84 5.94
C PRO A 87 7.08 -8.31 5.72
N VAL A 88 6.70 -9.18 6.65
CA VAL A 88 7.03 -10.61 6.61
C VAL A 88 5.80 -11.51 6.52
N PHE A 89 4.60 -10.92 6.46
CA PHE A 89 3.33 -11.64 6.48
C PHE A 89 2.40 -11.32 5.29
N ASP A 90 2.85 -10.51 4.34
CA ASP A 90 2.02 -10.01 3.21
C ASP A 90 1.48 -11.15 2.31
N GLU A 91 2.16 -12.30 2.26
CA GLU A 91 1.75 -13.47 1.46
C GLU A 91 0.65 -14.32 2.12
N GLN A 92 0.34 -14.07 3.40
CA GLN A 92 -0.67 -14.84 4.13
C GLN A 92 -2.09 -14.41 3.76
N PRO A 93 -3.08 -15.32 3.86
CA PRO A 93 -4.46 -15.07 3.42
C PRO A 93 -5.26 -14.16 4.37
N VAL A 94 -4.60 -13.54 5.36
CA VAL A 94 -5.16 -12.65 6.37
C VAL A 94 -4.06 -11.71 6.86
N GLN A 95 -4.42 -10.51 7.29
CA GLN A 95 -3.48 -9.50 7.80
C GLN A 95 -3.79 -9.03 9.23
N SER A 96 -4.91 -9.46 9.84
CA SER A 96 -5.23 -9.10 11.21
C SER A 96 -4.41 -9.91 12.20
N ILE A 97 -3.69 -9.25 13.12
CA ILE A 97 -2.83 -9.89 14.12
C ILE A 97 -3.39 -9.64 15.53
N GLY A 98 -3.45 -10.70 16.34
CA GLY A 98 -3.89 -10.64 17.74
C GLY A 98 -2.78 -10.97 18.73
N ALA A 99 -1.82 -11.81 18.37
CA ALA A 99 -0.71 -12.20 19.24
C ALA A 99 0.55 -12.56 18.45
N ILE A 100 1.71 -12.25 19.03
CA ILE A 100 3.01 -12.76 18.56
C ILE A 100 3.75 -13.32 19.77
N ALA A 101 4.33 -14.52 19.63
CA ALA A 101 5.19 -15.11 20.64
C ALA A 101 6.48 -15.63 20.01
N VAL A 102 7.62 -15.20 20.56
CA VAL A 102 8.94 -15.78 20.26
C VAL A 102 9.20 -16.85 21.31
N ASP A 103 9.64 -18.03 20.86
CA ASP A 103 10.09 -19.08 21.76
C ASP A 103 11.27 -18.57 22.62
N PRO A 104 11.21 -18.67 23.96
CA PRO A 104 12.23 -18.08 24.83
C PRO A 104 13.62 -18.74 24.70
N THR A 105 13.67 -19.97 24.19
CA THR A 105 14.90 -20.79 24.09
C THR A 105 15.41 -20.96 22.66
N HIS A 106 14.54 -20.87 21.66
CA HIS A 106 14.87 -21.05 20.24
C HIS A 106 14.27 -19.91 19.41
N HIS A 107 14.94 -18.76 19.35
CA HIS A 107 14.38 -17.51 18.80
C HIS A 107 13.99 -17.55 17.31
N ASP A 108 14.42 -18.58 16.57
CA ASP A 108 13.97 -18.84 15.20
C ASP A 108 12.50 -19.31 15.12
N ASN A 109 11.99 -19.87 16.22
CA ASN A 109 10.60 -20.28 16.37
C ASN A 109 9.73 -19.08 16.77
N VAL A 110 8.90 -18.63 15.85
CA VAL A 110 7.97 -17.51 16.07
C VAL A 110 6.55 -17.96 15.76
N TRP A 111 5.63 -17.65 16.65
CA TRP A 111 4.22 -17.97 16.53
C TRP A 111 3.39 -16.70 16.38
N VAL A 112 2.47 -16.71 15.42
CA VAL A 112 1.56 -15.60 15.15
C VAL A 112 0.13 -16.11 15.27
N GLY A 113 -0.62 -15.51 16.19
CA GLY A 113 -2.06 -15.66 16.30
C GLY A 113 -2.75 -14.53 15.55
N THR A 114 -3.63 -14.88 14.61
CA THR A 114 -4.34 -13.90 13.79
C THR A 114 -5.66 -13.46 14.44
N GLY A 115 -6.13 -12.27 14.07
CA GLY A 115 -7.39 -11.66 14.51
C GLY A 115 -7.23 -10.75 15.74
N GLU A 116 -7.47 -9.46 15.53
CA GLU A 116 -7.39 -8.42 16.55
C GLU A 116 -8.32 -8.70 17.75
N THR A 117 -7.79 -8.54 18.96
CA THR A 117 -8.49 -8.93 20.20
C THR A 117 -9.14 -7.77 20.94
N TRP A 118 -8.97 -6.55 20.46
CA TRP A 118 -9.59 -5.34 21.00
C TRP A 118 -10.97 -5.17 20.36
N THR A 119 -11.96 -5.95 20.81
CA THR A 119 -13.23 -6.25 20.14
C THR A 119 -14.18 -5.05 19.89
N ARG A 120 -13.73 -4.07 19.09
CA ARG A 120 -14.48 -2.90 18.61
C ARG A 120 -15.42 -3.25 17.45
N ASN A 121 -16.16 -2.25 16.95
CA ASN A 121 -16.95 -2.42 15.71
C ASN A 121 -16.08 -2.49 14.45
N SER A 122 -14.86 -1.94 14.49
CA SER A 122 -13.99 -1.70 13.34
C SER A 122 -12.81 -2.67 13.27
N VAL A 123 -12.94 -3.84 13.90
CA VAL A 123 -11.89 -4.87 13.93
C VAL A 123 -11.91 -5.75 12.69
N SER A 124 -10.74 -6.25 12.30
CA SER A 124 -10.62 -7.27 11.25
C SER A 124 -10.62 -8.69 11.83
N ILE A 125 -10.72 -9.70 10.97
CA ILE A 125 -10.85 -11.12 11.35
C ILE A 125 -9.54 -11.89 11.14
N GLY A 126 -9.27 -12.83 12.04
CA GLY A 126 -8.21 -13.82 11.93
C GLY A 126 -8.68 -15.13 11.29
N ASN A 127 -7.74 -16.02 11.01
CA ASN A 127 -8.01 -17.38 10.53
C ASN A 127 -7.15 -18.47 11.21
N GLY A 128 -6.65 -18.22 12.44
CA GLY A 128 -5.89 -19.20 13.21
C GLY A 128 -4.44 -18.80 13.49
N ILE A 129 -3.58 -19.81 13.63
CA ILE A 129 -2.19 -19.66 14.07
C ILE A 129 -1.24 -19.99 12.92
N TYR A 130 -0.14 -19.25 12.83
CA TYR A 130 0.99 -19.52 11.93
C TYR A 130 2.27 -19.67 12.74
N LYS A 131 3.16 -20.55 12.26
CA LYS A 131 4.48 -20.80 12.84
C LYS A 131 5.56 -20.53 11.79
N SER A 132 6.60 -19.84 12.22
CA SER A 132 7.88 -19.73 11.54
C SER A 132 8.92 -20.57 12.30
N THR A 133 9.89 -21.13 11.58
CA THR A 133 11.09 -21.78 12.14
C THR A 133 12.38 -21.14 11.62
N ASP A 134 12.30 -19.97 10.98
CA ASP A 134 13.41 -19.22 10.39
C ASP A 134 13.35 -17.72 10.76
N ALA A 135 12.88 -17.43 11.98
CA ALA A 135 12.73 -16.08 12.52
C ALA A 135 11.82 -15.15 11.68
N GLY A 136 10.80 -15.71 11.05
CA GLY A 136 9.73 -15.00 10.35
C GLY A 136 9.99 -14.77 8.88
N GLU A 137 10.96 -15.46 8.26
CA GLU A 137 11.15 -15.35 6.80
C GLU A 137 10.10 -16.18 6.05
N THR A 138 9.66 -17.31 6.59
CA THR A 138 8.57 -18.13 6.06
C THR A 138 7.57 -18.56 7.13
N TRP A 139 6.32 -18.76 6.73
CA TRP A 139 5.22 -19.08 7.65
C TRP A 139 4.45 -20.31 7.19
N THR A 140 4.15 -21.18 8.14
CA THR A 140 3.30 -22.36 7.96
C THR A 140 2.05 -22.23 8.80
N PHE A 141 0.87 -22.47 8.21
CA PHE A 141 -0.38 -22.54 8.96
C PHE A 141 -0.33 -23.68 9.98
N SER A 142 -0.70 -23.37 11.22
CA SER A 142 -0.53 -24.22 12.39
C SER A 142 -1.82 -24.39 13.21
N GLY A 143 -2.99 -24.35 12.56
CA GLY A 143 -4.27 -24.79 13.13
C GLY A 143 -5.17 -23.68 13.69
N LEU A 144 -6.29 -24.12 14.28
CA LEU A 144 -7.39 -23.30 14.82
C LEU A 144 -8.06 -22.36 13.78
N PRO A 145 -8.46 -22.85 12.60
CA PRO A 145 -9.00 -22.00 11.51
C PRO A 145 -10.26 -21.22 11.89
N GLU A 146 -11.08 -21.76 12.80
CA GLU A 146 -12.36 -21.18 13.23
C GLU A 146 -12.25 -20.27 14.46
N SER A 147 -11.03 -20.03 14.94
CA SER A 147 -10.77 -19.21 16.14
C SER A 147 -11.19 -17.75 15.99
N GLU A 148 -11.08 -17.19 14.78
CA GLU A 148 -11.26 -15.77 14.41
C GLU A 148 -10.34 -14.78 15.16
N ARG A 149 -9.92 -15.06 16.40
CA ARG A 149 -9.06 -14.25 17.27
C ARG A 149 -8.21 -15.12 18.17
N ILE A 150 -6.95 -14.74 18.32
CA ILE A 150 -6.01 -15.31 19.29
C ILE A 150 -5.45 -14.17 20.14
N SER A 151 -5.77 -14.14 21.44
CA SER A 151 -5.35 -13.04 22.34
C SER A 151 -3.99 -13.25 22.98
N ARG A 152 -3.53 -14.49 23.06
CA ARG A 152 -2.24 -14.82 23.68
C ARG A 152 -1.73 -16.16 23.18
N ILE A 153 -0.42 -16.24 23.01
CA ILE A 153 0.32 -17.48 22.78
C ILE A 153 1.40 -17.57 23.86
N LEU A 154 1.54 -18.74 24.50
CA LEU A 154 2.63 -19.03 25.44
C LEU A 154 3.38 -20.26 24.98
N VAL A 155 4.72 -20.20 24.98
CA VAL A 155 5.59 -21.35 24.67
C VAL A 155 6.20 -21.86 25.98
N ASP A 156 6.11 -23.16 26.25
CA ASP A 156 6.74 -23.77 27.42
C ASP A 156 8.28 -23.75 27.24
N PRO A 157 9.04 -23.09 28.13
CA PRO A 157 10.49 -22.97 27.98
C PRO A 157 11.24 -24.31 28.14
N ARG A 158 10.59 -25.37 28.63
CA ARG A 158 11.17 -26.71 28.73
C ARG A 158 11.06 -27.49 27.42
N ALA A 159 10.09 -27.14 26.58
CA ALA A 159 9.76 -27.87 25.36
C ALA A 159 9.06 -26.96 24.34
N SER A 160 9.80 -26.52 23.33
CA SER A 160 9.34 -25.62 22.23
C SER A 160 8.09 -26.07 21.47
N ASP A 161 7.78 -27.37 21.49
CA ASP A 161 6.59 -27.94 20.85
C ASP A 161 5.33 -27.92 21.74
N THR A 162 5.49 -27.59 23.02
CA THR A 162 4.38 -27.37 23.96
C THR A 162 4.00 -25.89 23.97
N VAL A 163 2.84 -25.58 23.41
CA VAL A 163 2.36 -24.21 23.21
C VAL A 163 0.89 -24.11 23.62
N TYR A 164 0.53 -23.00 24.25
CA TYR A 164 -0.84 -22.66 24.64
C TYR A 164 -1.36 -21.52 23.78
N ALA A 165 -2.59 -21.62 23.31
CA ALA A 165 -3.29 -20.60 22.54
C ALA A 165 -4.58 -20.20 23.23
N CYS A 166 -4.68 -18.92 23.60
CA CYS A 166 -5.86 -18.35 24.20
C CYS A 166 -6.79 -17.84 23.09
N VAL A 167 -7.96 -18.48 22.95
CA VAL A 167 -8.93 -18.23 21.89
C VAL A 167 -10.20 -17.58 22.47
N PRO A 168 -10.37 -16.25 22.34
CA PRO A 168 -11.62 -15.58 22.69
C PRO A 168 -12.78 -16.04 21.81
N GLY A 169 -12.52 -16.22 20.51
CA GLY A 169 -13.51 -16.63 19.51
C GLY A 169 -14.13 -15.50 18.69
N LYS A 170 -15.18 -15.86 17.94
CA LYS A 170 -15.94 -14.98 17.03
C LYS A 170 -16.61 -13.80 17.76
N LEU A 171 -16.58 -12.61 17.19
CA LEU A 171 -17.16 -11.42 17.85
C LEU A 171 -18.68 -11.35 17.68
N TRP A 172 -19.15 -11.67 16.48
CA TRP A 172 -20.52 -11.40 16.04
C TRP A 172 -21.45 -12.62 16.07
N SER A 173 -20.92 -13.82 16.34
CA SER A 173 -21.69 -15.06 16.39
C SER A 173 -21.19 -16.06 17.43
N ASP A 174 -22.10 -16.94 17.87
CA ASP A 174 -21.78 -18.06 18.74
C ASP A 174 -20.84 -19.05 18.03
N SER A 175 -19.89 -19.60 18.78
CA SER A 175 -18.94 -20.60 18.26
C SER A 175 -18.48 -21.54 19.37
N ALA A 176 -18.20 -22.79 19.01
CA ALA A 176 -17.56 -23.76 19.89
C ALA A 176 -16.03 -23.63 19.90
N ASP A 177 -15.44 -22.99 18.88
CA ASP A 177 -14.00 -22.82 18.70
C ASP A 177 -13.44 -21.70 19.58
N ARG A 178 -13.53 -21.91 20.90
CA ARG A 178 -13.12 -20.97 21.95
C ARG A 178 -12.51 -21.70 23.14
N GLY A 179 -11.78 -20.97 23.97
CA GLY A 179 -11.16 -21.48 25.19
C GLY A 179 -9.64 -21.51 25.10
N LEU A 180 -9.00 -22.18 26.05
CA LEU A 180 -7.55 -22.35 26.06
C LEU A 180 -7.21 -23.68 25.39
N TYR A 181 -6.41 -23.61 24.32
CA TYR A 181 -5.92 -24.77 23.60
C TYR A 181 -4.45 -25.03 23.95
N ARG A 182 -4.04 -26.29 23.91
CA ARG A 182 -2.66 -26.73 24.08
C ARG A 182 -2.26 -27.67 22.95
N THR A 183 -1.09 -27.45 22.38
CA THR A 183 -0.39 -28.42 21.53
C THR A 183 0.80 -28.99 22.31
N ALA A 184 1.22 -30.21 21.97
CA ALA A 184 2.48 -30.81 22.41
C ALA A 184 3.34 -31.33 21.24
N ASP A 185 2.90 -31.12 19.99
CA ASP A 185 3.55 -31.62 18.77
C ASP A 185 3.94 -30.51 17.79
N GLY A 186 4.13 -29.28 18.32
CA GLY A 186 4.51 -28.13 17.52
C GLY A 186 3.39 -27.60 16.64
N GLY A 187 2.13 -27.78 17.05
CA GLY A 187 0.94 -27.14 16.47
C GLY A 187 0.28 -27.95 15.36
N LYS A 188 0.59 -29.25 15.26
CA LYS A 188 -0.07 -30.18 14.32
C LYS A 188 -1.43 -30.60 14.88
N THR A 189 -1.54 -30.76 16.19
CA THR A 189 -2.81 -31.04 16.87
C THR A 189 -3.00 -30.13 18.08
N TRP A 190 -4.26 -29.76 18.35
CA TRP A 190 -4.62 -28.87 19.45
C TRP A 190 -5.69 -29.53 20.33
N GLN A 191 -5.42 -29.58 21.64
CA GLN A 191 -6.36 -30.04 22.66
C GLN A 191 -6.98 -28.85 23.37
N LEU A 192 -8.30 -28.80 23.46
CA LEU A 192 -9.01 -27.84 24.31
C LEU A 192 -8.83 -28.25 25.79
N VAL A 193 -8.07 -27.46 26.55
CA VAL A 193 -7.72 -27.75 27.96
C VAL A 193 -8.54 -26.95 28.97
N LEU A 194 -9.10 -25.81 28.57
CA LEU A 194 -10.07 -25.05 29.37
C LEU A 194 -11.21 -24.55 28.49
N LYS A 195 -12.42 -25.05 28.74
CA LYS A 195 -13.64 -24.77 27.95
C LYS A 195 -14.53 -23.76 28.66
N GLY A 196 -15.09 -22.81 27.90
CA GLY A 196 -16.09 -21.86 28.40
C GLY A 196 -17.44 -22.49 28.73
N GLY A 197 -18.21 -21.85 29.62
CA GLY A 197 -19.53 -22.32 30.04
C GLY A 197 -20.64 -22.19 28.99
N ASN A 198 -20.43 -21.39 27.94
CA ASN A 198 -21.37 -21.15 26.84
C ASN A 198 -20.62 -20.82 25.53
N LEU A 199 -21.35 -20.64 24.41
CA LEU A 199 -20.78 -20.40 23.07
C LEU A 199 -20.29 -18.95 22.81
N SER A 200 -20.42 -18.07 23.80
CA SER A 200 -19.85 -16.71 23.82
C SER A 200 -18.69 -16.57 24.82
N THR A 201 -18.32 -17.65 25.51
CA THR A 201 -17.23 -17.66 26.50
C THR A 201 -15.99 -18.33 25.93
N GLY A 202 -14.91 -17.57 25.78
CA GLY A 202 -13.60 -18.05 25.33
C GLY A 202 -12.48 -17.71 26.29
N CYS A 203 -11.24 -18.07 25.97
CA CYS A 203 -10.09 -17.65 26.76
C CYS A 203 -9.81 -16.16 26.49
N GLY A 204 -9.78 -15.34 27.53
CA GLY A 204 -9.49 -13.91 27.43
C GLY A 204 -8.00 -13.62 27.52
N ASP A 205 -7.33 -14.22 28.51
CA ASP A 205 -5.90 -14.08 28.76
C ASP A 205 -5.34 -15.32 29.48
N VAL A 206 -4.03 -15.52 29.42
CA VAL A 206 -3.33 -16.60 30.13
C VAL A 206 -1.90 -16.17 30.49
N ALA A 207 -1.45 -16.56 31.68
CA ALA A 207 -0.10 -16.33 32.17
C ALA A 207 0.51 -17.64 32.71
N MET A 208 1.81 -17.80 32.45
CA MET A 208 2.62 -18.92 32.92
C MET A 208 3.64 -18.42 33.94
N GLN A 209 3.77 -19.13 35.05
CA GLN A 209 4.70 -18.73 36.11
C GLN A 209 6.16 -18.93 35.65
N PRO A 210 7.01 -17.88 35.66
CA PRO A 210 8.41 -18.00 35.28
C PRO A 210 9.14 -19.05 36.12
N GLY A 211 9.88 -19.96 35.48
CA GLY A 211 10.59 -21.06 36.15
C GLY A 211 9.70 -22.15 36.76
N SER A 212 8.37 -22.05 36.66
CA SER A 212 7.42 -23.08 37.11
C SER A 212 6.25 -23.21 36.13
N PRO A 213 6.51 -23.65 34.88
CA PRO A 213 5.52 -23.72 33.79
C PRO A 213 4.32 -24.64 34.03
N ASP A 214 4.34 -25.44 35.12
CA ASP A 214 3.16 -26.21 35.54
C ASP A 214 2.11 -25.33 36.24
N VAL A 215 2.49 -24.15 36.74
CA VAL A 215 1.58 -23.16 37.32
C VAL A 215 1.13 -22.19 36.24
N LEU A 216 -0.17 -22.23 35.94
CA LEU A 216 -0.83 -21.36 34.96
C LEU A 216 -2.02 -20.66 35.60
N ILE A 217 -2.26 -19.41 35.21
CA ILE A 217 -3.51 -18.70 35.51
C ILE A 217 -4.12 -18.27 34.17
N ALA A 218 -5.38 -18.64 33.93
CA ALA A 218 -6.10 -18.32 32.71
C ALA A 218 -7.44 -17.66 33.03
N SER A 219 -7.85 -16.70 32.21
CA SER A 219 -9.18 -16.12 32.27
C SER A 219 -10.07 -16.65 31.15
N LEU A 220 -11.33 -16.89 31.48
CA LEU A 220 -12.40 -17.01 30.50
C LEU A 220 -13.17 -15.70 30.44
N TRP A 221 -13.53 -15.28 29.23
CA TRP A 221 -14.23 -14.04 28.93
C TRP A 221 -15.49 -14.34 28.13
N ASP A 222 -16.65 -14.00 28.70
CA ASP A 222 -17.95 -14.04 28.03
C ASP A 222 -18.22 -12.70 27.35
N PHE A 223 -18.32 -12.65 26.02
CA PHE A 223 -18.60 -11.40 25.32
C PHE A 223 -19.39 -11.62 24.02
N ARG A 224 -20.12 -10.59 23.61
CA ARG A 224 -20.87 -10.60 22.34
C ARG A 224 -21.06 -9.19 21.82
N ARG A 225 -20.93 -9.02 20.50
CA ARG A 225 -21.35 -7.81 19.81
C ARG A 225 -22.49 -8.10 18.83
N ARG A 226 -23.35 -7.10 18.65
CA ARG A 226 -24.39 -6.97 17.62
C ARG A 226 -24.26 -5.58 17.00
N GLY A 227 -24.90 -5.33 15.87
CA GLY A 227 -24.87 -4.01 15.22
C GLY A 227 -25.28 -2.85 16.14
N TRP A 228 -26.06 -3.12 17.20
CA TRP A 228 -26.65 -2.13 18.11
C TRP A 228 -26.35 -2.34 19.60
N THR A 229 -25.52 -3.32 19.97
CA THR A 229 -25.14 -3.57 21.37
C THR A 229 -23.80 -4.26 21.48
N TYR A 230 -23.08 -3.97 22.54
CA TYR A 230 -21.90 -4.72 22.98
C TYR A 230 -22.12 -5.21 24.42
N ARG A 231 -21.60 -6.39 24.78
CA ARG A 231 -21.50 -6.84 26.17
C ARG A 231 -20.15 -7.47 26.48
N SER A 232 -19.56 -7.06 27.60
CA SER A 232 -18.47 -7.74 28.30
C SER A 232 -19.02 -8.35 29.59
N GLY A 233 -18.92 -9.66 29.71
CA GLY A 233 -19.55 -10.46 30.75
C GLY A 233 -21.05 -10.69 30.52
N GLY A 234 -21.83 -10.57 31.60
CA GLY A 234 -23.28 -10.77 31.59
C GLY A 234 -24.03 -9.64 30.86
N GLU A 235 -25.31 -9.87 30.58
CA GLU A 235 -26.19 -8.91 29.87
C GLU A 235 -26.42 -7.58 30.61
N SER A 236 -26.05 -7.50 31.88
CA SER A 236 -26.13 -6.28 32.71
C SER A 236 -25.17 -6.41 33.91
N PRO A 237 -24.97 -5.33 34.71
CA PRO A 237 -24.14 -5.39 35.92
C PRO A 237 -24.58 -6.41 36.97
N LYS A 238 -25.80 -6.98 36.84
CA LYS A 238 -26.36 -7.96 37.78
C LYS A 238 -26.64 -9.32 37.15
N ALA A 239 -26.45 -9.47 35.84
CA ALA A 239 -26.70 -10.72 35.14
C ALA A 239 -25.57 -11.72 35.37
N PRO A 240 -25.84 -13.04 35.39
CA PRO A 240 -24.79 -14.05 35.36
C PRO A 240 -23.85 -13.86 34.16
N SER A 241 -22.58 -14.19 34.36
CA SER A 241 -21.54 -14.11 33.35
C SER A 241 -20.79 -15.45 33.28
N GLY A 242 -20.45 -15.90 32.05
CA GLY A 242 -19.56 -17.03 31.83
C GLY A 242 -18.08 -16.73 32.12
N SER A 243 -17.71 -15.46 32.34
CA SER A 243 -16.33 -15.08 32.69
C SER A 243 -15.87 -15.67 34.03
N GLY A 244 -14.58 -15.96 34.13
CA GLY A 244 -13.97 -16.52 35.34
C GLY A 244 -12.45 -16.51 35.29
N LEU A 245 -11.81 -16.66 36.45
CA LEU A 245 -10.36 -16.79 36.59
C LEU A 245 -10.05 -18.20 37.09
N TYR A 246 -9.12 -18.88 36.45
CA TYR A 246 -8.82 -20.28 36.69
C TYR A 246 -7.33 -20.48 36.92
N ARG A 247 -6.98 -21.41 37.80
CA ARG A 247 -5.60 -21.78 38.11
C ARG A 247 -5.38 -23.26 37.86
N SER A 248 -4.21 -23.57 37.31
CA SER A 248 -3.67 -24.93 37.17
C SER A 248 -2.31 -25.01 37.85
N THR A 249 -1.99 -26.18 38.38
CA THR A 249 -0.67 -26.52 38.97
C THR A 249 -0.07 -27.78 38.36
N ASP A 250 -0.61 -28.22 37.22
CA ASP A 250 -0.25 -29.47 36.52
C ASP A 250 -0.06 -29.25 35.00
N GLY A 251 0.32 -28.04 34.60
CA GLY A 251 0.57 -27.70 33.19
C GLY A 251 -0.71 -27.67 32.36
N GLY A 252 -1.84 -27.28 32.98
CA GLY A 252 -3.12 -27.13 32.31
C GLY A 252 -3.87 -28.44 32.08
N ALA A 253 -3.45 -29.54 32.70
CA ALA A 253 -4.19 -30.81 32.63
C ALA A 253 -5.50 -30.74 33.44
N SER A 254 -5.52 -30.00 34.54
CA SER A 254 -6.72 -29.67 35.31
C SER A 254 -6.74 -28.19 35.74
N TRP A 255 -7.95 -27.68 35.97
CA TRP A 255 -8.20 -26.27 36.27
C TRP A 255 -9.18 -26.13 37.43
N THR A 256 -8.86 -25.23 38.37
CA THR A 256 -9.74 -24.82 39.47
C THR A 256 -10.14 -23.37 39.30
N GLU A 257 -11.43 -23.07 39.40
CA GLU A 257 -11.90 -21.69 39.39
C GLU A 257 -11.57 -20.97 40.70
N LEU A 258 -11.01 -19.76 40.57
CA LEU A 258 -10.78 -18.84 41.68
C LEU A 258 -12.03 -17.98 41.88
N THR A 259 -12.63 -18.10 43.07
CA THR A 259 -13.83 -17.38 43.51
C THR A 259 -13.54 -16.63 44.80
N THR A 260 -14.48 -15.84 45.32
CA THR A 260 -14.30 -15.22 46.65
C THR A 260 -14.09 -16.22 47.79
N ALA A 261 -14.49 -17.48 47.61
CA ALA A 261 -14.28 -18.57 48.57
C ALA A 261 -12.92 -19.27 48.41
N SER A 262 -12.43 -19.44 47.18
CA SER A 262 -11.18 -20.16 46.86
C SER A 262 -9.97 -19.25 46.61
N GLY A 263 -10.20 -17.97 46.28
CA GLY A 263 -9.20 -16.93 46.05
C GLY A 263 -9.52 -15.70 46.89
N LYS A 264 -9.02 -15.69 48.13
CA LYS A 264 -9.29 -14.62 49.10
C LYS A 264 -8.88 -13.26 48.51
N GLY A 265 -9.79 -12.28 48.59
CA GLY A 265 -9.55 -10.89 48.16
C GLY A 265 -10.05 -10.52 46.76
N LEU A 266 -10.48 -11.51 45.96
CA LEU A 266 -11.14 -11.27 44.67
C LEU A 266 -12.48 -10.50 44.84
N PRO A 267 -12.89 -9.67 43.87
CA PRO A 267 -14.21 -9.02 43.88
C PRO A 267 -15.33 -10.04 43.64
N PRO A 268 -16.59 -9.76 44.02
CA PRO A 268 -17.71 -10.64 43.68
C PRO A 268 -18.00 -10.65 42.17
N LYS A 269 -18.51 -11.78 41.67
CA LYS A 269 -19.08 -11.91 40.31
C LYS A 269 -20.37 -11.05 40.16
N PRO A 270 -20.79 -10.70 38.93
CA PRO A 270 -20.27 -11.14 37.62
C PRO A 270 -18.96 -10.46 37.21
N TYR A 271 -18.15 -11.18 36.44
CA TYR A 271 -16.93 -10.66 35.82
C TYR A 271 -17.13 -10.36 34.32
N GLY A 272 -16.37 -9.41 33.81
CA GLY A 272 -16.20 -9.14 32.37
C GLY A 272 -14.84 -9.64 31.87
N ARG A 273 -14.07 -8.78 31.18
CA ARG A 273 -12.71 -9.08 30.73
C ARG A 273 -11.73 -9.11 31.92
N ILE A 274 -10.78 -10.04 31.90
CA ILE A 274 -9.75 -10.19 32.92
C ILE A 274 -8.38 -10.32 32.26
N ALA A 275 -7.43 -9.50 32.69
CA ALA A 275 -6.02 -9.60 32.31
C ALA A 275 -5.20 -10.14 33.49
N VAL A 276 -4.18 -10.96 33.22
CA VAL A 276 -3.32 -11.57 34.26
C VAL A 276 -1.88 -11.69 33.80
N ARG A 277 -0.91 -11.37 34.66
CA ARG A 277 0.54 -11.52 34.40
C ARG A 277 1.31 -11.89 35.64
N PHE A 278 2.34 -12.71 35.49
CA PHE A 278 3.37 -12.89 36.51
C PHE A 278 4.50 -11.88 36.32
N ALA A 279 5.13 -11.46 37.42
CA ALA A 279 6.35 -10.68 37.39
C ALA A 279 7.55 -11.57 36.98
N PRO A 280 8.28 -11.28 35.89
CA PRO A 280 9.41 -12.11 35.46
C PRO A 280 10.53 -12.19 36.51
N SER A 281 10.79 -11.09 37.22
CA SER A 281 11.83 -10.98 38.25
C SER A 281 11.46 -11.59 39.59
N GLU A 282 10.17 -11.81 39.87
CA GLU A 282 9.68 -12.40 41.12
C GLU A 282 8.51 -13.35 40.82
N PRO A 283 8.80 -14.63 40.51
CA PRO A 283 7.83 -15.48 39.82
C PRO A 283 6.54 -15.79 40.58
N LYS A 284 6.49 -15.60 41.91
CA LYS A 284 5.24 -15.78 42.69
C LYS A 284 4.36 -14.54 42.73
N THR A 285 4.90 -13.37 42.35
CA THR A 285 4.12 -12.14 42.25
C THR A 285 3.31 -12.15 40.95
N ALA A 286 1.99 -12.09 41.06
CA ALA A 286 1.07 -12.05 39.94
C ALA A 286 0.14 -10.83 40.05
N TYR A 287 -0.12 -10.17 38.94
CA TYR A 287 -1.09 -9.08 38.84
C TYR A 287 -2.31 -9.56 38.05
N ALA A 288 -3.49 -9.14 38.47
CA ALA A 288 -4.73 -9.33 37.73
C ALA A 288 -5.52 -8.03 37.69
N PHE A 289 -6.07 -7.69 36.53
CA PHE A 289 -7.09 -6.65 36.42
C PHE A 289 -8.41 -7.34 36.10
N ILE A 290 -9.42 -7.14 36.94
CA ILE A 290 -10.71 -7.83 36.84
C ILE A 290 -11.82 -6.81 36.59
N GLU A 291 -12.46 -6.89 35.42
CA GLU A 291 -13.73 -6.19 35.18
C GLU A 291 -14.83 -6.79 36.06
N SER A 292 -15.44 -5.97 36.89
CA SER A 292 -16.62 -6.28 37.70
C SER A 292 -17.39 -5.00 38.06
N THR A 293 -18.48 -5.11 38.82
CA THR A 293 -19.13 -3.94 39.43
C THR A 293 -18.25 -3.19 40.43
N ASP A 294 -17.12 -3.79 40.82
CA ASP A 294 -16.09 -3.23 41.69
C ASP A 294 -14.70 -3.51 41.08
N SER A 295 -14.54 -3.08 39.82
CA SER A 295 -13.33 -3.30 39.01
C SER A 295 -12.07 -2.74 39.67
N GLY A 296 -10.92 -3.39 39.44
CA GLY A 296 -9.64 -2.89 39.93
C GLY A 296 -8.47 -3.80 39.60
N LEU A 297 -7.27 -3.28 39.84
CA LEU A 297 -6.02 -4.04 39.86
C LEU A 297 -5.92 -4.82 41.17
N LEU A 298 -5.42 -6.05 41.08
CA LEU A 298 -5.09 -6.90 42.21
C LEU A 298 -3.67 -7.43 42.06
N VAL A 299 -3.04 -7.71 43.20
CA VAL A 299 -1.72 -8.33 43.28
C VAL A 299 -1.79 -9.57 44.17
N SER A 300 -1.10 -10.63 43.78
CA SER A 300 -0.88 -11.84 44.56
C SER A 300 0.61 -12.02 44.75
N HIS A 301 1.05 -12.45 45.93
CA HIS A 301 2.45 -12.74 46.24
C HIS A 301 2.73 -14.24 46.44
N ASP A 302 1.71 -15.09 46.24
CA ASP A 302 1.73 -16.52 46.52
C ASP A 302 1.40 -17.37 45.29
N GLY A 303 1.54 -16.82 44.08
CA GLY A 303 1.30 -17.54 42.83
C GLY A 303 -0.18 -17.67 42.47
N GLY A 304 -1.01 -16.73 42.93
CA GLY A 304 -2.43 -16.61 42.60
C GLY A 304 -3.39 -17.25 43.61
N ASP A 305 -2.92 -17.71 44.77
CA ASP A 305 -3.75 -18.37 45.79
C ASP A 305 -4.54 -17.32 46.60
N SER A 306 -3.95 -16.17 46.90
CA SER A 306 -4.63 -15.01 47.52
C SER A 306 -4.27 -13.70 46.85
N TRP A 307 -5.17 -12.73 46.95
CA TRP A 307 -5.11 -11.46 46.23
C TRP A 307 -5.34 -10.27 47.16
N GLU A 308 -4.59 -9.20 46.93
CA GLU A 308 -4.71 -7.91 47.59
C GLU A 308 -5.13 -6.86 46.56
N ARG A 309 -5.91 -5.86 47.00
CA ARG A 309 -6.38 -4.79 46.10
C ARG A 309 -5.29 -3.75 45.88
N GLY A 310 -5.04 -3.45 44.62
CA GLY A 310 -4.19 -2.36 44.16
C GLY A 310 -5.02 -1.14 43.72
N ASP A 311 -4.63 -0.54 42.59
CA ASP A 311 -5.25 0.67 42.05
C ASP A 311 -6.71 0.43 41.57
N LYS A 312 -7.54 1.44 41.77
CA LYS A 312 -8.94 1.55 41.31
C LYS A 312 -9.28 2.96 40.79
N SER A 313 -8.25 3.74 40.45
CA SER A 313 -8.39 5.04 39.80
C SER A 313 -9.23 4.92 38.53
N GLN A 314 -9.84 6.03 38.10
CA GLN A 314 -10.61 6.01 36.85
C GLN A 314 -9.77 5.54 35.67
N TRP A 315 -8.50 5.95 35.58
CA TRP A 315 -7.56 5.48 34.55
C TRP A 315 -7.33 3.96 34.58
N MET A 316 -7.31 3.35 35.77
CA MET A 316 -7.21 1.90 35.92
C MET A 316 -8.49 1.18 35.47
N VAL A 317 -9.67 1.67 35.85
CA VAL A 317 -10.95 0.97 35.60
C VAL A 317 -11.64 1.36 34.30
N TRP A 318 -11.11 2.34 33.56
CA TRP A 318 -11.71 2.81 32.32
C TRP A 318 -11.69 1.74 31.23
N ARG A 319 -12.86 1.55 30.58
CA ARG A 319 -13.15 0.62 29.47
C ARG A 319 -12.40 -0.71 29.56
N PRO A 320 -12.73 -1.55 30.56
CA PRO A 320 -12.04 -2.81 30.82
C PRO A 320 -11.95 -3.72 29.60
N PHE A 321 -13.00 -3.78 28.78
CA PHE A 321 -12.99 -4.64 27.60
C PHE A 321 -11.96 -4.25 26.53
N TYR A 322 -11.54 -2.97 26.50
CA TYR A 322 -10.67 -2.42 25.48
C TYR A 322 -9.26 -2.13 26.01
N PHE A 323 -9.11 -1.68 27.26
CA PHE A 323 -7.81 -1.28 27.85
C PHE A 323 -7.25 -2.28 28.88
N ALA A 324 -7.78 -3.51 28.96
CA ALA A 324 -7.27 -4.54 29.87
C ALA A 324 -6.10 -5.32 29.24
N ASN A 325 -4.91 -4.73 29.26
CA ASN A 325 -3.64 -5.44 29.12
C ASN A 325 -2.72 -5.07 30.28
N LEU A 326 -1.96 -6.03 30.78
CA LEU A 326 -0.93 -5.82 31.80
C LEU A 326 0.43 -6.24 31.24
N ILE A 327 1.45 -5.43 31.52
CA ILE A 327 2.86 -5.75 31.28
C ILE A 327 3.63 -5.44 32.55
N VAL A 328 4.44 -6.39 33.04
CA VAL A 328 5.29 -6.20 34.22
C VAL A 328 6.74 -6.04 33.76
N ASP A 329 7.46 -5.09 34.34
CA ASP A 329 8.87 -4.87 34.06
C ASP A 329 9.69 -6.15 34.34
N PRO A 330 10.52 -6.61 33.39
CA PRO A 330 11.26 -7.86 33.54
C PRO A 330 12.30 -7.84 34.67
N LYS A 331 12.67 -6.65 35.19
CA LYS A 331 13.65 -6.48 36.27
C LYS A 331 13.08 -5.84 37.53
N ASN A 332 11.83 -5.38 37.52
CA ASN A 332 11.21 -4.73 38.68
C ASN A 332 9.76 -5.22 38.86
N PRO A 333 9.48 -6.06 39.87
CA PRO A 333 8.15 -6.63 40.06
C PRO A 333 7.09 -5.58 40.46
N ASP A 334 7.50 -4.41 40.95
CA ASP A 334 6.60 -3.34 41.39
C ASP A 334 6.23 -2.35 40.26
N ARG A 335 6.87 -2.49 39.08
CA ARG A 335 6.59 -1.64 37.91
C ARG A 335 5.70 -2.39 36.94
N VAL A 336 4.40 -2.10 37.03
CA VAL A 336 3.35 -2.65 36.15
C VAL A 336 2.76 -1.55 35.28
N PHE A 337 2.55 -1.88 34.01
CA PHE A 337 1.89 -1.05 33.03
C PHE A 337 0.49 -1.61 32.77
N LYS A 338 -0.54 -0.80 33.03
CA LYS A 338 -1.85 -0.96 32.39
C LYS A 338 -1.97 0.13 31.35
N ASN A 339 -1.94 -0.30 30.11
CA ASN A 339 -1.86 0.59 28.99
C ASN A 339 -3.30 1.04 28.63
N GLY A 340 -3.49 2.35 28.42
CA GLY A 340 -4.76 2.92 27.96
C GLY A 340 -5.00 2.53 26.50
N ASP A 341 -5.03 3.51 25.59
CA ASP A 341 -5.08 3.25 24.14
C ASP A 341 -3.78 2.66 23.56
N LEU A 342 -2.80 2.40 24.44
CA LEU A 342 -1.62 1.60 24.18
C LEU A 342 -2.05 0.11 24.28
N HIS A 343 -1.97 -0.63 23.18
CA HIS A 343 -2.46 -2.01 23.11
C HIS A 343 -1.44 -3.04 23.59
N ASP A 344 -0.16 -2.81 23.30
CA ASP A 344 0.91 -3.71 23.73
C ASP A 344 2.21 -2.97 24.01
N LEU A 345 3.08 -3.61 24.79
CA LEU A 345 4.36 -3.05 25.20
C LEU A 345 5.38 -4.18 25.38
N TRP A 346 6.56 -3.98 24.80
CA TRP A 346 7.71 -4.86 24.99
C TRP A 346 8.84 -4.09 25.68
N ILE A 347 9.32 -4.63 26.81
CA ILE A 347 10.43 -4.07 27.58
C ILE A 347 11.64 -4.94 27.33
N ASP A 348 12.77 -4.33 26.97
CA ASP A 348 14.01 -5.07 26.78
C ASP A 348 14.42 -5.76 28.10
N PRO A 349 14.45 -7.10 28.15
CA PRO A 349 14.79 -7.84 29.36
C PRO A 349 16.23 -7.59 29.82
N ASN A 350 17.11 -7.10 28.94
CA ASN A 350 18.47 -6.71 29.28
C ASN A 350 18.57 -5.24 29.72
N ASN A 351 17.60 -4.38 29.41
CA ASN A 351 17.58 -2.97 29.77
C ASN A 351 16.15 -2.40 29.90
N SER A 352 15.60 -2.34 31.12
CA SER A 352 14.23 -1.82 31.36
C SER A 352 14.03 -0.32 31.08
N GLN A 353 15.06 0.41 30.64
CA GLN A 353 14.94 1.77 30.11
C GLN A 353 14.53 1.78 28.63
N HIS A 354 14.80 0.69 27.90
CA HIS A 354 14.45 0.55 26.49
C HIS A 354 13.07 -0.12 26.36
N VAL A 355 12.07 0.66 25.95
CA VAL A 355 10.66 0.26 25.93
C VAL A 355 10.08 0.54 24.55
N PHE A 356 9.37 -0.43 24.00
CA PHE A 356 8.61 -0.31 22.76
C PHE A 356 7.13 -0.41 23.10
N ALA A 357 6.33 0.53 22.63
CA ALA A 357 4.89 0.53 22.84
C ALA A 357 4.15 0.67 21.52
N GLY A 358 3.04 -0.05 21.38
CA GLY A 358 2.15 0.03 20.24
C GLY A 358 0.79 0.56 20.68
N ASP A 359 0.25 1.52 19.95
CA ASP A 359 -1.11 2.06 20.11
C ASP A 359 -1.83 2.18 18.76
N ASP A 360 -2.95 2.88 18.74
CA ASP A 360 -3.73 3.19 17.54
C ASP A 360 -2.96 4.05 16.53
N GLY A 361 -1.97 4.82 16.97
CA GLY A 361 -1.14 5.73 16.18
C GLY A 361 0.25 5.18 15.82
N GLY A 362 0.51 3.89 16.06
CA GLY A 362 1.72 3.19 15.63
C GLY A 362 2.70 2.84 16.76
N LEU A 363 3.99 2.82 16.42
CA LEU A 363 5.06 2.34 17.30
C LEU A 363 5.79 3.52 17.95
N TRP A 364 6.00 3.40 19.24
CA TRP A 364 6.72 4.34 20.08
C TRP A 364 7.91 3.68 20.75
N ILE A 365 9.04 4.37 20.79
CA ILE A 365 10.30 3.87 21.35
C ILE A 365 10.76 4.82 22.46
N SER A 366 11.05 4.30 23.64
CA SER A 366 11.62 5.05 24.74
C SER A 366 12.97 4.47 25.15
N TYR A 367 13.92 5.34 25.49
CA TYR A 367 15.24 4.99 26.00
C TYR A 367 15.44 5.41 27.47
N ASP A 368 14.41 5.96 28.11
CA ASP A 368 14.44 6.45 29.50
C ASP A 368 13.28 5.89 30.34
N GLY A 369 12.81 4.68 30.00
CA GLY A 369 11.80 3.97 30.77
C GLY A 369 10.38 4.51 30.55
N GLY A 370 10.08 5.03 29.37
CA GLY A 370 8.74 5.52 29.00
C GLY A 370 8.45 6.95 29.42
N ASN A 371 9.47 7.74 29.79
CA ASN A 371 9.30 9.16 30.10
C ASN A 371 9.26 10.02 28.84
N ARG A 372 10.10 9.68 27.85
CA ARG A 372 10.12 10.30 26.52
C ARG A 372 10.05 9.25 25.43
N TRP A 373 9.42 9.61 24.32
CA TRP A 373 9.13 8.69 23.24
C TRP A 373 9.56 9.27 21.90
N TRP A 374 10.14 8.41 21.08
CA TRP A 374 10.33 8.59 19.64
C TRP A 374 9.19 7.89 18.91
N LYS A 375 8.59 8.55 17.93
CA LYS A 375 7.56 7.94 17.07
C LYS A 375 8.21 7.35 15.82
N SER A 376 7.90 6.10 15.50
CA SER A 376 8.27 5.48 14.22
C SER A 376 7.30 5.93 13.13
N ASP A 377 7.82 6.61 12.12
CA ASP A 377 7.09 7.15 10.96
C ASP A 377 7.44 6.41 9.65
N ASN A 378 7.83 5.13 9.77
CA ASN A 378 8.19 4.25 8.65
C ASN A 378 7.32 2.99 8.52
N LEU A 379 6.20 2.90 9.23
CA LEU A 379 5.22 1.82 9.11
C LEU A 379 3.98 2.30 8.34
N PRO A 380 3.82 1.96 7.05
CA PRO A 380 2.66 2.36 6.24
C PRO A 380 1.46 1.44 6.52
N ILE A 381 0.98 1.43 7.77
CA ILE A 381 -0.13 0.57 8.25
C ILE A 381 -1.41 1.34 8.56
N ALA A 382 -1.59 2.51 7.94
CA ALA A 382 -2.75 3.36 8.15
C ALA A 382 -4.07 2.68 7.81
N GLN A 383 -5.10 2.98 8.60
CA GLN A 383 -6.43 2.39 8.54
C GLN A 383 -7.47 3.34 7.94
N PHE A 384 -7.43 3.54 6.62
CA PHE A 384 -8.38 4.40 5.93
C PHE A 384 -9.79 3.81 5.91
N TYR A 385 -10.78 4.67 6.10
CA TYR A 385 -12.20 4.35 5.96
C TYR A 385 -12.70 4.63 4.54
N HIS A 386 -12.46 5.85 4.08
CA HIS A 386 -12.94 6.38 2.80
C HIS A 386 -11.82 7.11 2.07
N VAL A 387 -11.96 7.28 0.76
CA VAL A 387 -10.99 8.03 -0.04
C VAL A 387 -11.67 8.89 -1.11
N SER A 388 -11.20 10.13 -1.23
CA SER A 388 -11.54 11.01 -2.35
C SER A 388 -10.27 11.63 -2.94
N VAL A 389 -10.41 12.28 -4.10
CA VAL A 389 -9.32 12.96 -4.82
C VAL A 389 -9.80 14.31 -5.35
N ASP A 390 -8.86 15.22 -5.60
CA ASP A 390 -9.12 16.48 -6.33
C ASP A 390 -8.65 16.41 -7.80
N ASP A 391 -8.85 17.51 -8.52
CA ASP A 391 -8.48 17.68 -9.92
C ASP A 391 -7.15 18.44 -10.13
N ARG A 392 -6.33 18.62 -9.10
CA ARG A 392 -4.98 19.22 -9.24
C ARG A 392 -4.06 18.30 -10.06
N ASP A 393 -3.00 18.83 -10.69
CA ASP A 393 -1.95 18.03 -11.34
C ASP A 393 -0.54 18.32 -10.75
N PRO A 394 0.05 17.40 -9.96
CA PRO A 394 -0.51 16.14 -9.47
C PRO A 394 -1.72 16.37 -8.55
N TYR A 395 -2.64 15.40 -8.50
CA TYR A 395 -3.80 15.48 -7.63
C TYR A 395 -3.43 15.18 -6.17
N ARG A 396 -4.31 15.52 -5.24
CA ARG A 396 -4.21 15.11 -3.84
C ARG A 396 -5.22 14.02 -3.52
N VAL A 397 -4.90 13.26 -2.47
CA VAL A 397 -5.74 12.21 -1.91
C VAL A 397 -6.22 12.66 -0.53
N TYR A 398 -7.51 12.50 -0.27
CA TYR A 398 -8.17 12.85 0.98
C TYR A 398 -8.74 11.60 1.63
N GLY A 399 -8.67 11.47 2.94
CA GLY A 399 -9.28 10.34 3.64
C GLY A 399 -9.16 10.42 5.15
N GLY A 400 -10.07 9.74 5.83
CA GLY A 400 -10.11 9.63 7.28
C GLY A 400 -9.59 8.29 7.80
N LEU A 401 -8.98 8.32 9.00
CA LEU A 401 -8.33 7.19 9.65
C LEU A 401 -8.95 6.83 11.00
N GLN A 402 -8.93 5.53 11.33
CA GLN A 402 -9.22 5.04 12.69
C GLN A 402 -8.36 5.74 13.75
N ASP A 403 -8.99 6.38 14.75
CA ASP A 403 -8.39 7.10 15.89
C ASP A 403 -7.31 8.13 15.54
N ASN A 404 -7.15 8.44 14.25
CA ASN A 404 -5.99 9.16 13.72
C ASN A 404 -6.40 10.29 12.78
N SER A 405 -7.54 10.95 12.99
CA SER A 405 -7.93 12.18 12.27
C SER A 405 -8.18 11.98 10.76
N SER A 406 -8.44 13.10 10.08
CA SER A 406 -8.64 13.21 8.62
C SER A 406 -7.46 13.90 7.97
N TRP A 407 -7.00 13.35 6.84
CA TRP A 407 -5.74 13.73 6.20
C TRP A 407 -5.88 14.01 4.71
N VAL A 408 -5.05 14.93 4.23
CA VAL A 408 -4.83 15.18 2.80
C VAL A 408 -3.34 14.97 2.47
N GLY A 409 -3.05 14.28 1.37
CA GLY A 409 -1.68 13.99 0.92
C GLY A 409 -1.50 14.17 -0.57
N ASP A 410 -0.27 14.46 -1.00
CA ASP A 410 0.05 14.53 -2.43
C ASP A 410 0.10 13.12 -3.07
N SER A 411 -0.39 12.98 -4.31
CA SER A 411 -0.23 11.73 -5.09
C SER A 411 1.18 11.52 -5.64
N ALA A 412 1.97 12.59 -5.74
CA ALA A 412 3.35 12.59 -6.22
C ALA A 412 4.10 13.85 -5.74
N TYR A 413 5.38 13.70 -5.41
CA TYR A 413 6.26 14.81 -5.01
C TYR A 413 7.73 14.49 -5.35
N PRO A 414 8.59 15.46 -5.74
CA PRO A 414 10.01 15.21 -5.96
C PRO A 414 10.70 14.47 -4.82
N GLY A 415 11.40 13.37 -5.12
CA GLY A 415 12.01 12.49 -4.11
C GLY A 415 11.04 11.51 -3.43
N GLY A 416 9.74 11.54 -3.76
CA GLY A 416 8.69 10.67 -3.24
C GLY A 416 7.81 11.32 -2.17
N ILE A 417 6.75 10.61 -1.75
CA ILE A 417 5.72 11.12 -0.83
C ILE A 417 6.16 10.84 0.61
N THR A 418 6.81 11.80 1.25
CA THR A 418 7.23 11.73 2.66
C THR A 418 6.08 12.02 3.62
N SER A 419 6.26 11.70 4.90
CA SER A 419 5.32 12.05 5.98
C SER A 419 4.95 13.56 6.00
N SER A 420 5.88 14.45 5.66
CA SER A 420 5.65 15.90 5.57
C SER A 420 4.81 16.35 4.37
N ARG A 421 4.47 15.44 3.44
CA ARG A 421 3.53 15.69 2.33
C ARG A 421 2.08 15.34 2.69
N TRP A 422 1.84 14.94 3.94
CA TRP A 422 0.52 14.66 4.47
C TRP A 422 0.17 15.69 5.55
N GLU A 423 -1.04 16.25 5.48
CA GLU A 423 -1.54 17.30 6.36
C GLU A 423 -2.74 16.78 7.17
N ASN A 424 -2.69 16.89 8.51
CA ASN A 424 -3.83 16.56 9.39
C ASN A 424 -4.80 17.75 9.45
N MET A 425 -6.03 17.54 9.00
CA MET A 425 -7.02 18.60 8.83
C MET A 425 -8.15 18.59 9.86
N PHE A 426 -8.53 17.42 10.40
CA PHE A 426 -9.70 17.34 11.29
C PHE A 426 -9.63 16.14 12.23
N GLY A 427 -10.00 16.29 13.51
CA GLY A 427 -9.77 15.27 14.55
C GLY A 427 -10.72 14.06 14.54
N GLY A 428 -10.67 13.25 15.61
CA GLY A 428 -11.50 12.06 15.82
C GLY A 428 -11.04 10.83 15.04
N ASP A 429 -11.93 9.83 14.92
CA ASP A 429 -11.85 8.84 13.84
C ASP A 429 -12.23 9.60 12.59
N GLY A 430 -11.26 9.89 11.72
CA GLY A 430 -11.60 10.48 10.43
C GLY A 430 -12.39 9.48 9.61
N PHE A 431 -13.46 9.92 8.98
CA PHE A 431 -14.21 9.11 8.00
C PHE A 431 -14.18 9.79 6.64
N TRP A 432 -15.28 10.42 6.26
CA TRP A 432 -15.44 11.07 4.96
C TRP A 432 -14.70 12.39 4.94
N MET A 433 -13.97 12.62 3.85
CA MET A 433 -13.28 13.87 3.61
C MET A 433 -13.39 14.22 2.13
N PHE A 434 -13.75 15.47 1.83
CA PHE A 434 -13.85 15.97 0.46
C PHE A 434 -13.26 17.38 0.39
N GLU A 435 -12.59 17.70 -0.72
CA GLU A 435 -12.39 19.11 -1.11
C GLU A 435 -13.76 19.75 -1.37
N ASP A 436 -13.93 21.02 -0.97
CA ASP A 436 -15.10 21.80 -1.35
C ASP A 436 -14.95 22.25 -2.81
N PRO A 437 -15.73 21.70 -3.76
CA PRO A 437 -15.53 21.95 -5.19
C PRO A 437 -15.88 23.38 -5.61
N SER A 438 -16.50 24.15 -4.71
CA SER A 438 -16.78 25.57 -4.92
C SER A 438 -15.69 26.50 -4.38
N ASP A 439 -14.81 25.98 -3.52
CA ASP A 439 -13.78 26.74 -2.80
C ASP A 439 -12.66 25.79 -2.32
N SER A 440 -11.62 25.62 -3.14
CA SER A 440 -10.55 24.63 -2.94
C SER A 440 -9.69 24.84 -1.68
N ASP A 441 -9.84 25.99 -1.01
CA ASP A 441 -9.18 26.26 0.27
C ASP A 441 -9.87 25.56 1.43
N TYR A 442 -11.10 25.06 1.23
CA TYR A 442 -11.88 24.36 2.25
C TYR A 442 -12.04 22.88 1.95
N VAL A 443 -12.22 22.12 3.03
CA VAL A 443 -12.59 20.70 3.00
C VAL A 443 -13.80 20.48 3.90
N TYR A 444 -14.64 19.52 3.53
CA TYR A 444 -15.62 18.91 4.42
C TYR A 444 -15.00 17.67 5.03
N ALA A 445 -15.01 17.55 6.35
CA ALA A 445 -14.47 16.37 7.05
C ALA A 445 -15.43 15.91 8.14
N GLU A 446 -15.64 14.60 8.26
CA GLU A 446 -16.53 13.96 9.24
C GLU A 446 -15.77 13.06 10.21
N TYR A 447 -16.21 13.06 11.47
CA TYR A 447 -15.80 12.11 12.51
C TYR A 447 -17.00 11.66 13.36
N GLN A 448 -16.76 10.68 14.24
CA GLN A 448 -17.73 9.85 14.96
C GLN A 448 -19.07 10.49 15.29
N GLY A 449 -20.17 9.84 14.91
CA GLY A 449 -21.50 10.31 15.32
C GLY A 449 -21.96 11.52 14.52
N GLY A 450 -21.49 11.66 13.28
CA GLY A 450 -21.95 12.65 12.32
C GLY A 450 -21.46 14.06 12.60
N PHE A 451 -20.39 14.23 13.39
CA PHE A 451 -19.77 15.53 13.53
C PHE A 451 -19.06 15.86 12.23
N ILE A 452 -19.50 16.95 11.58
CA ILE A 452 -18.95 17.41 10.32
C ILE A 452 -18.45 18.84 10.47
N GLY A 453 -17.21 19.08 10.01
CA GLY A 453 -16.60 20.39 9.94
C GLY A 453 -16.39 20.83 8.49
N ARG A 454 -16.60 22.13 8.21
CA ARG A 454 -15.98 22.79 7.05
C ARG A 454 -14.68 23.44 7.54
N VAL A 455 -13.54 22.96 7.05
CA VAL A 455 -12.21 23.32 7.54
C VAL A 455 -11.46 24.08 6.45
N ASN A 456 -10.91 25.25 6.76
CA ASN A 456 -9.97 25.93 5.88
C ASN A 456 -8.59 25.26 6.02
N ARG A 457 -8.03 24.78 4.92
CA ARG A 457 -6.77 24.02 4.90
C ARG A 457 -5.53 24.84 5.27
N HIS A 458 -5.58 26.16 5.10
CA HIS A 458 -4.44 27.04 5.29
C HIS A 458 -4.43 27.68 6.69
N THR A 459 -5.61 28.08 7.18
CA THR A 459 -5.75 28.70 8.51
C THR A 459 -6.10 27.71 9.60
N HIS A 460 -6.52 26.49 9.24
CA HIS A 460 -7.11 25.48 10.12
C HIS A 460 -8.39 25.95 10.83
N GLU A 461 -8.98 27.06 10.39
CA GLU A 461 -10.29 27.50 10.88
C GLU A 461 -11.33 26.43 10.58
N THR A 462 -12.11 26.07 11.60
CA THR A 462 -13.12 25.03 11.49
C THR A 462 -14.49 25.54 11.93
N ARG A 463 -15.51 25.28 11.12
CA ARG A 463 -16.91 25.53 11.46
C ARG A 463 -17.65 24.21 11.64
N ASP A 464 -18.24 23.98 12.81
CA ASP A 464 -19.23 22.91 13.02
C ASP A 464 -20.45 23.17 12.13
N ILE A 465 -20.76 22.23 11.25
CA ILE A 465 -21.90 22.27 10.35
C ILE A 465 -22.83 21.07 10.55
N GLN A 466 -22.76 20.34 11.67
CA GLN A 466 -23.67 19.22 11.94
C GLN A 466 -25.13 19.71 12.06
N PRO A 467 -26.11 19.10 11.36
CA PRO A 467 -27.50 19.49 11.49
C PRO A 467 -28.02 19.26 12.92
N ARG A 468 -28.83 20.20 13.41
CA ARG A 468 -29.47 20.16 14.73
C ARG A 468 -30.98 20.21 14.59
N LEU A 469 -31.69 19.56 15.50
CA LEU A 469 -33.16 19.62 15.56
C LEU A 469 -33.63 21.04 15.91
N GLY A 470 -34.60 21.55 15.16
CA GLY A 470 -35.30 22.78 15.52
C GLY A 470 -36.25 22.58 16.71
N ALA A 471 -36.69 23.68 17.32
CA ALA A 471 -37.57 23.66 18.52
C ALA A 471 -38.87 22.86 18.34
N GLN A 472 -39.46 22.83 17.15
CA GLN A 472 -40.66 22.02 16.87
C GLN A 472 -40.34 20.53 16.74
N GLU A 473 -39.18 20.18 16.18
CA GLU A 473 -38.78 18.79 16.02
C GLU A 473 -38.37 18.16 17.33
N LEU A 474 -37.78 18.92 18.26
CA LEU A 474 -37.47 18.48 19.62
C LEU A 474 -38.71 18.03 20.42
N LYS A 475 -39.92 18.44 20.00
CA LYS A 475 -41.17 17.94 20.58
C LYS A 475 -41.55 16.54 20.09
N ARG A 476 -41.02 16.13 18.93
CA ARG A 476 -41.34 14.86 18.26
C ARG A 476 -40.21 13.84 18.39
N TYR A 477 -38.96 14.30 18.39
CA TYR A 477 -37.76 13.48 18.43
C TYR A 477 -36.87 13.90 19.59
N LYS A 478 -36.37 12.93 20.36
CA LYS A 478 -35.45 13.19 21.48
C LYS A 478 -34.06 13.61 21.02
N LYS A 479 -33.58 13.04 19.91
CA LYS A 479 -32.28 13.30 19.29
C LYS A 479 -32.27 12.89 17.81
N LEU A 480 -31.30 13.41 17.06
CA LEU A 480 -30.88 12.79 15.80
C LEU A 480 -30.04 11.56 16.08
N ARG A 481 -30.15 10.54 15.23
CA ARG A 481 -29.34 9.33 15.28
C ARG A 481 -28.38 9.37 14.10
N PHE A 482 -27.10 9.52 14.40
CA PHE A 482 -26.02 9.49 13.43
C PHE A 482 -25.23 8.20 13.60
N ASN A 483 -24.78 7.61 12.50
CA ASN A 483 -23.93 6.42 12.57
C ASN A 483 -22.57 6.78 13.19
N TRP A 484 -21.84 5.78 13.69
CA TRP A 484 -20.42 5.94 14.01
C TRP A 484 -19.64 6.48 12.82
N ASN A 485 -19.85 5.90 11.62
CA ASN A 485 -19.28 6.34 10.35
C ASN A 485 -20.42 6.94 9.52
N THR A 486 -20.70 8.23 9.70
CA THR A 486 -21.90 8.86 9.11
C THR A 486 -21.65 9.25 7.66
N PRO A 487 -22.52 8.84 6.71
CA PRO A 487 -22.33 9.19 5.31
C PRO A 487 -22.56 10.68 5.07
N ILE A 488 -21.62 11.28 4.34
CA ILE A 488 -21.79 12.56 3.67
C ILE A 488 -21.56 12.37 2.17
N ALA A 489 -22.20 13.17 1.33
CA ALA A 489 -22.01 13.11 -0.11
C ALA A 489 -22.07 14.51 -0.72
N LEU A 490 -21.31 14.74 -1.78
CA LEU A 490 -21.40 15.96 -2.59
C LEU A 490 -22.31 15.71 -3.80
N SER A 491 -23.01 16.76 -4.24
CA SER A 491 -23.79 16.65 -5.48
C SER A 491 -22.88 16.70 -6.71
N PRO A 492 -23.06 15.80 -7.70
CA PRO A 492 -22.37 15.91 -8.98
C PRO A 492 -22.97 17.01 -9.89
N HIS A 493 -24.10 17.63 -9.50
CA HIS A 493 -24.81 18.64 -10.30
C HIS A 493 -24.69 20.06 -9.76
N ASP A 494 -24.38 20.22 -8.48
CA ASP A 494 -24.25 21.52 -7.81
C ASP A 494 -23.09 21.50 -6.81
N PRO A 495 -21.98 22.23 -7.08
CA PRO A 495 -20.79 22.23 -6.22
C PRO A 495 -21.04 22.83 -4.83
N SER A 496 -22.15 23.55 -4.61
CA SER A 496 -22.53 24.07 -3.29
C SER A 496 -23.40 23.11 -2.48
N THR A 497 -23.82 21.98 -3.08
CA THR A 497 -24.70 21.01 -2.43
C THR A 497 -23.94 19.91 -1.70
N ILE A 498 -24.23 19.76 -0.41
CA ILE A 498 -23.76 18.66 0.45
C ILE A 498 -24.95 17.96 1.13
N TYR A 499 -24.83 16.65 1.27
CA TYR A 499 -25.77 15.78 1.98
C TYR A 499 -25.12 15.18 3.22
N ILE A 500 -25.92 14.94 4.27
CA ILE A 500 -25.53 14.15 5.45
C ILE A 500 -26.70 13.27 5.92
N GLY A 501 -26.38 12.05 6.32
CA GLY A 501 -27.36 11.04 6.74
C GLY A 501 -27.43 10.85 8.26
N ALA A 502 -28.56 11.24 8.87
CA ALA A 502 -28.94 10.76 10.21
C ALA A 502 -29.88 9.54 10.07
N GLN A 503 -30.95 9.45 10.86
CA GLN A 503 -32.14 8.68 10.44
C GLN A 503 -32.91 9.36 9.31
N PHE A 504 -32.62 10.65 9.06
CA PHE A 504 -33.15 11.48 7.99
C PHE A 504 -32.02 11.91 7.06
N LEU A 505 -32.33 12.11 5.78
CA LEU A 505 -31.42 12.76 4.84
C LEU A 505 -31.58 14.28 4.94
N PHE A 506 -30.47 14.96 5.14
CA PHE A 506 -30.37 16.42 5.11
C PHE A 506 -29.58 16.87 3.88
N ARG A 507 -29.97 18.02 3.33
CA ARG A 507 -29.30 18.71 2.23
C ARG A 507 -29.01 20.15 2.60
N SER A 508 -27.84 20.64 2.25
CA SER A 508 -27.44 22.05 2.35
C SER A 508 -27.04 22.56 0.97
N HIS A 509 -27.30 23.83 0.67
CA HIS A 509 -26.84 24.54 -0.54
C HIS A 509 -25.86 25.69 -0.23
N ASP A 510 -25.48 25.87 1.03
CA ASP A 510 -24.74 27.04 1.52
C ASP A 510 -23.55 26.64 2.41
N HIS A 511 -22.90 25.54 2.05
CA HIS A 511 -21.72 24.99 2.74
C HIS A 511 -22.00 24.58 4.19
N GLY A 512 -23.20 24.09 4.48
CA GLY A 512 -23.64 23.57 5.77
C GLY A 512 -24.10 24.65 6.74
N GLN A 513 -24.40 25.87 6.28
CA GLN A 513 -24.93 26.93 7.14
C GLN A 513 -26.41 26.69 7.46
N THR A 514 -27.16 26.17 6.51
CA THR A 514 -28.55 25.77 6.70
C THR A 514 -28.79 24.37 6.15
N TRP A 515 -29.61 23.60 6.88
CA TRP A 515 -29.95 22.22 6.50
C TRP A 515 -31.44 22.06 6.27
N GLN A 516 -31.79 21.55 5.10
CA GLN A 516 -33.13 21.11 4.77
C GLN A 516 -33.25 19.60 4.99
N ARG A 517 -34.19 19.17 5.83
CA ARG A 517 -34.59 17.76 5.91
C ARG A 517 -35.41 17.39 4.67
N ILE A 518 -34.92 16.45 3.86
CA ILE A 518 -35.55 16.04 2.59
C ILE A 518 -36.11 14.62 2.62
N SER A 519 -36.22 14.00 3.80
CA SER A 519 -36.79 12.67 3.94
C SER A 519 -37.63 12.49 5.22
N PRO A 520 -38.53 11.49 5.26
CA PRO A 520 -38.99 10.90 6.52
C PRO A 520 -37.88 10.09 7.18
N ASP A 521 -38.17 9.44 8.32
CA ASP A 521 -37.25 8.47 8.92
C ASP A 521 -37.11 7.30 7.95
N LEU A 522 -35.90 7.11 7.38
CA LEU A 522 -35.63 6.10 6.36
C LEU A 522 -35.23 4.75 6.97
N THR A 523 -35.31 4.61 8.28
CA THR A 523 -34.84 3.41 9.00
C THR A 523 -36.04 2.58 9.45
N THR A 524 -35.80 1.39 9.99
CA THR A 524 -36.84 0.61 10.68
C THR A 524 -37.32 1.28 11.96
N ASN A 525 -36.54 2.22 12.51
CA ASN A 525 -36.79 2.94 13.75
C ASN A 525 -37.17 2.01 14.92
N ASP A 526 -36.57 0.81 14.97
CA ASP A 526 -36.82 -0.21 15.99
C ASP A 526 -36.28 0.25 17.36
N PRO A 527 -37.15 0.52 18.36
CA PRO A 527 -36.71 0.97 19.68
C PRO A 527 -35.85 -0.06 20.44
N GLN A 528 -35.92 -1.35 20.12
CA GLN A 528 -35.05 -2.36 20.75
C GLN A 528 -33.60 -2.23 20.31
N LYS A 529 -33.37 -1.58 19.17
CA LYS A 529 -32.05 -1.30 18.59
C LYS A 529 -31.52 0.10 18.95
N GLN A 530 -32.25 0.85 19.79
CA GLN A 530 -31.91 2.23 20.19
C GLN A 530 -31.60 2.33 21.70
N LYS A 531 -31.06 1.25 22.28
CA LYS A 531 -30.74 1.10 23.71
C LYS A 531 -29.25 1.20 24.01
N GLN A 532 -28.50 1.96 23.22
CA GLN A 532 -27.05 2.12 23.38
C GLN A 532 -26.61 2.59 24.78
N GLU A 533 -27.48 3.29 25.53
CA GLU A 533 -27.20 3.72 26.91
C GLU A 533 -27.16 2.56 27.92
N GLU A 534 -27.66 1.38 27.54
CA GLU A 534 -27.62 0.14 28.32
C GLU A 534 -26.51 -0.82 27.85
N SER A 535 -25.75 -0.44 26.81
CA SER A 535 -24.68 -1.27 26.22
C SER A 535 -23.45 -1.33 27.12
N GLY A 536 -22.73 -2.45 27.09
CA GLY A 536 -21.45 -2.68 27.77
C GLY A 536 -21.41 -3.93 28.64
N GLY A 537 -22.56 -4.40 29.16
CA GLY A 537 -22.64 -5.60 29.99
C GLY A 537 -22.37 -5.31 31.47
N VAL A 538 -21.27 -5.85 32.01
CA VAL A 538 -20.91 -5.66 33.42
C VAL A 538 -20.54 -4.21 33.73
N THR A 539 -19.80 -3.57 32.83
CA THR A 539 -19.56 -2.11 32.84
C THR A 539 -20.22 -1.48 31.62
N VAL A 540 -20.90 -0.35 31.80
CA VAL A 540 -21.59 0.35 30.70
C VAL A 540 -20.56 1.08 29.84
N ASP A 541 -20.64 0.90 28.51
CA ASP A 541 -19.85 1.61 27.50
C ASP A 541 -20.80 2.15 26.42
N ASN A 542 -20.93 3.47 26.35
CA ASN A 542 -21.69 4.15 25.31
C ASN A 542 -20.80 5.16 24.61
N SER A 543 -20.11 4.68 23.58
CA SER A 543 -19.24 5.50 22.74
C SER A 543 -19.97 6.14 21.55
N VAL A 544 -21.28 5.89 21.36
CA VAL A 544 -22.05 6.12 20.11
C VAL A 544 -21.86 5.01 19.07
N ALA A 545 -20.94 4.08 19.28
CA ALA A 545 -20.65 3.08 18.26
C ALA A 545 -21.64 1.92 18.13
N GLU A 546 -22.59 1.85 19.05
CA GLU A 546 -23.76 0.99 19.02
C GLU A 546 -25.00 1.75 18.56
N MET A 547 -24.86 3.01 18.13
CA MET A 547 -25.95 3.74 17.48
C MET A 547 -26.36 3.01 16.21
N HIS A 548 -27.65 2.71 16.12
CA HIS A 548 -28.23 1.94 15.03
C HIS A 548 -29.54 2.58 14.56
N THR A 549 -30.14 2.05 13.48
CA THR A 549 -31.30 2.66 12.80
C THR A 549 -30.92 4.05 12.29
N THR A 550 -29.90 4.05 11.42
CA THR A 550 -29.26 5.22 10.81
C THR A 550 -29.00 5.00 9.31
N ILE A 551 -28.96 6.08 8.55
CA ILE A 551 -28.48 6.08 7.16
C ILE A 551 -26.98 5.83 7.18
N PHE A 552 -26.50 4.97 6.28
CA PHE A 552 -25.10 4.56 6.19
C PHE A 552 -24.45 4.80 4.82
N SER A 553 -25.24 4.90 3.75
CA SER A 553 -24.71 5.20 2.42
C SER A 553 -25.65 6.13 1.66
N ILE A 554 -25.08 7.11 0.96
CA ILE A 554 -25.82 8.11 0.16
C ILE A 554 -25.19 8.17 -1.23
N SER A 555 -26.01 8.17 -2.29
CA SER A 555 -25.54 8.42 -3.65
C SER A 555 -26.58 9.19 -4.46
N GLU A 556 -26.26 10.42 -4.84
CA GLU A 556 -26.98 11.13 -5.89
C GLU A 556 -26.50 10.64 -7.26
N SER A 557 -27.43 10.45 -8.20
CA SER A 557 -27.10 10.02 -9.55
C SER A 557 -26.24 11.05 -10.29
N PRO A 558 -25.12 10.65 -10.92
CA PRO A 558 -24.34 11.54 -11.77
C PRO A 558 -25.08 11.97 -13.05
N LEU A 559 -26.20 11.30 -13.39
CA LEU A 559 -26.96 11.54 -14.63
C LEU A 559 -28.25 12.32 -14.43
N THR A 560 -28.79 12.37 -13.21
CA THR A 560 -30.10 12.98 -12.96
C THR A 560 -30.13 13.60 -11.57
N ALA A 561 -30.17 14.94 -11.52
CA ALA A 561 -30.30 15.68 -10.27
C ALA A 561 -31.58 15.28 -9.52
N GLY A 562 -31.49 15.13 -8.19
CA GLY A 562 -32.61 14.74 -7.34
C GLY A 562 -32.99 13.25 -7.41
N LEU A 563 -32.32 12.44 -8.23
CA LEU A 563 -32.34 10.98 -8.12
C LEU A 563 -31.31 10.55 -7.06
N ILE A 564 -31.78 10.18 -5.87
CA ILE A 564 -30.91 9.90 -4.72
C ILE A 564 -31.24 8.52 -4.17
N TRP A 565 -30.20 7.72 -3.96
CA TRP A 565 -30.24 6.42 -3.30
C TRP A 565 -29.71 6.53 -1.87
N VAL A 566 -30.37 5.83 -0.95
CA VAL A 566 -30.00 5.76 0.46
C VAL A 566 -30.02 4.31 0.94
N GLY A 567 -28.96 3.92 1.64
CA GLY A 567 -28.85 2.67 2.37
C GLY A 567 -28.77 2.91 3.87
N THR A 568 -29.29 1.97 4.67
CA THR A 568 -29.32 2.06 6.14
C THR A 568 -28.64 0.86 6.79
N ASP A 569 -28.18 1.06 8.01
CA ASP A 569 -27.54 0.01 8.81
C ASP A 569 -28.49 -1.11 9.24
N ASP A 570 -29.79 -0.83 9.34
CA ASP A 570 -30.84 -1.79 9.66
C ASP A 570 -31.50 -2.44 8.43
N GLY A 571 -31.01 -2.13 7.23
CA GLY A 571 -31.25 -2.89 6.01
C GLY A 571 -32.35 -2.39 5.09
N ASN A 572 -32.81 -1.15 5.24
CA ASN A 572 -33.59 -0.48 4.19
C ASN A 572 -32.68 0.05 3.07
N LEU A 573 -33.12 -0.16 1.82
CA LEU A 573 -32.54 0.41 0.60
C LEU A 573 -33.63 1.22 -0.10
N GLN A 574 -33.45 2.53 -0.20
CA GLN A 574 -34.50 3.45 -0.65
C GLN A 574 -34.02 4.38 -1.75
N LEU A 575 -34.97 4.87 -2.54
CA LEU A 575 -34.71 5.85 -3.59
C LEU A 575 -35.77 6.96 -3.60
N THR A 576 -35.33 8.16 -3.95
CA THR A 576 -36.17 9.27 -4.39
C THR A 576 -35.77 9.67 -5.81
N ARG A 577 -36.73 10.16 -6.61
CA ARG A 577 -36.48 10.61 -7.99
C ARG A 577 -36.87 12.07 -8.22
N ASP A 578 -37.29 12.75 -7.16
CA ASP A 578 -37.82 14.12 -7.18
C ASP A 578 -37.16 14.98 -6.08
N GLY A 579 -35.92 14.65 -5.69
CA GLY A 579 -35.14 15.43 -4.74
C GLY A 579 -35.64 15.35 -3.30
N GLY A 580 -36.32 14.26 -2.94
CA GLY A 580 -36.83 14.00 -1.59
C GLY A 580 -38.34 14.21 -1.40
N GLY A 581 -39.09 14.48 -2.48
CA GLY A 581 -40.55 14.62 -2.43
C GLY A 581 -41.24 13.29 -2.13
N HIS A 582 -40.82 12.22 -2.79
CA HIS A 582 -41.30 10.86 -2.59
C HIS A 582 -40.13 9.87 -2.40
N TRP A 583 -40.29 8.95 -1.46
CA TRP A 583 -39.33 7.91 -1.13
C TRP A 583 -39.97 6.52 -1.26
N GLU A 584 -39.27 5.62 -1.95
CA GLU A 584 -39.67 4.23 -2.15
C GLU A 584 -38.60 3.30 -1.57
N ASN A 585 -38.98 2.39 -0.67
CA ASN A 585 -38.10 1.34 -0.15
C ASN A 585 -38.18 0.11 -1.04
N VAL A 586 -37.07 -0.21 -1.71
CA VAL A 586 -36.99 -1.25 -2.73
C VAL A 586 -36.27 -2.52 -2.27
N VAL A 587 -35.82 -2.59 -1.01
CA VAL A 587 -35.08 -3.77 -0.51
C VAL A 587 -35.88 -5.06 -0.61
N GLY A 588 -37.21 -4.99 -0.52
CA GLY A 588 -38.11 -6.14 -0.67
C GLY A 588 -38.03 -6.82 -2.05
N ASN A 589 -37.46 -6.14 -3.05
CA ASN A 589 -37.28 -6.66 -4.39
C ASN A 589 -35.94 -7.42 -4.57
N VAL A 590 -35.03 -7.34 -3.59
CA VAL A 590 -33.72 -8.03 -3.63
C VAL A 590 -33.89 -9.49 -3.20
N ARG A 591 -33.99 -10.39 -4.17
CA ARG A 591 -34.19 -11.83 -3.90
C ARG A 591 -32.90 -12.47 -3.36
N GLY A 592 -33.06 -13.38 -2.40
CA GLY A 592 -31.94 -14.11 -1.79
C GLY A 592 -31.17 -13.31 -0.74
N LEU A 593 -31.50 -12.04 -0.53
CA LEU A 593 -30.92 -11.22 0.54
C LEU A 593 -31.65 -11.49 1.87
N PRO A 594 -30.93 -11.87 2.94
CA PRO A 594 -31.53 -12.00 4.26
C PRO A 594 -32.05 -10.65 4.80
N LYS A 595 -33.08 -10.69 5.65
CA LYS A 595 -33.64 -9.49 6.28
C LYS A 595 -32.61 -8.76 7.15
N ASN A 596 -32.74 -7.44 7.22
CA ASN A 596 -31.88 -6.55 8.02
C ASN A 596 -30.39 -6.61 7.64
N SER A 597 -30.08 -6.95 6.39
CA SER A 597 -28.70 -6.89 5.89
C SER A 597 -28.30 -5.43 5.72
N TRP A 598 -27.21 -5.02 6.38
CA TRP A 598 -26.73 -3.64 6.37
C TRP A 598 -26.44 -3.23 4.92
N VAL A 599 -27.01 -2.12 4.46
CA VAL A 599 -26.66 -1.58 3.14
C VAL A 599 -25.35 -0.81 3.28
N ASN A 600 -24.23 -1.52 3.20
CA ASN A 600 -22.90 -0.93 3.42
C ASN A 600 -22.52 0.04 2.31
N TRP A 601 -22.99 -0.22 1.07
CA TRP A 601 -22.78 0.66 -0.06
C TRP A 601 -23.97 0.65 -1.02
N VAL A 602 -24.35 1.84 -1.50
CA VAL A 602 -25.22 2.00 -2.66
C VAL A 602 -24.66 3.09 -3.55
N GLN A 603 -24.61 2.84 -4.86
CA GLN A 603 -24.13 3.82 -5.83
C GLN A 603 -25.01 3.82 -7.08
N ALA A 604 -25.49 4.99 -7.46
CA ALA A 604 -26.16 5.19 -8.74
C ALA A 604 -25.19 4.94 -9.91
N GLY A 605 -25.68 4.30 -10.97
CA GLY A 605 -24.89 3.98 -12.16
C GLY A 605 -24.48 5.22 -12.96
N GLN A 606 -23.35 5.09 -13.66
CA GLN A 606 -22.72 6.15 -14.46
C GLN A 606 -23.31 6.26 -15.87
N TYR A 607 -24.04 5.23 -16.35
CA TYR A 607 -24.45 5.12 -17.77
C TYR A 607 -25.95 5.13 -18.03
N ALA A 608 -26.77 4.82 -17.03
CA ALA A 608 -28.21 4.85 -17.15
C ALA A 608 -28.86 5.25 -15.82
N PRO A 609 -29.83 6.20 -15.81
CA PRO A 609 -30.47 6.65 -14.57
C PRO A 609 -31.20 5.54 -13.79
N GLY A 610 -31.64 4.47 -14.46
CA GLY A 610 -32.29 3.32 -13.81
C GLY A 610 -31.32 2.37 -13.10
N THR A 611 -30.01 2.53 -13.29
CA THR A 611 -29.00 1.61 -12.77
C THR A 611 -28.54 2.02 -11.37
N ALA A 612 -28.36 1.05 -10.50
CA ALA A 612 -27.63 1.21 -9.24
C ALA A 612 -26.96 -0.11 -8.82
N TYR A 613 -25.83 -0.01 -8.14
CA TYR A 613 -25.11 -1.12 -7.55
C TYR A 613 -25.23 -1.05 -6.02
N ALA A 614 -25.36 -2.19 -5.36
CA ALA A 614 -25.46 -2.28 -3.91
C ALA A 614 -24.60 -3.41 -3.36
N ALA A 615 -23.87 -3.12 -2.27
CA ALA A 615 -23.19 -4.11 -1.46
C ALA A 615 -23.86 -4.17 -0.07
N PHE A 616 -24.17 -5.39 0.37
CA PHE A 616 -24.79 -5.64 1.67
C PHE A 616 -23.84 -6.40 2.58
N ASP A 617 -23.87 -6.03 3.86
CA ASP A 617 -23.01 -6.58 4.89
C ASP A 617 -23.82 -7.29 5.97
N ARG A 618 -23.40 -8.51 6.29
CA ARG A 618 -23.99 -9.37 7.31
C ARG A 618 -22.98 -9.92 8.31
N HIS A 619 -21.74 -9.42 8.32
CA HIS A 619 -20.71 -9.91 9.23
C HIS A 619 -21.13 -9.73 10.70
N THR A 620 -21.94 -8.71 10.99
CA THR A 620 -22.52 -8.44 12.32
C THR A 620 -23.52 -9.50 12.80
N PHE A 621 -23.90 -10.44 11.93
CA PHE A 621 -24.69 -11.64 12.23
C PHE A 621 -23.86 -12.94 12.11
N GLY A 622 -22.54 -12.83 11.91
CA GLY A 622 -21.64 -13.97 11.69
C GLY A 622 -21.66 -14.54 10.26
N ASP A 623 -22.28 -13.84 9.31
CA ASP A 623 -22.32 -14.24 7.91
C ASP A 623 -21.29 -13.43 7.11
N MET A 624 -20.18 -14.10 6.75
CA MET A 624 -19.05 -13.48 6.06
C MET A 624 -19.18 -13.50 4.52
N THR A 625 -20.35 -13.88 4.01
CA THR A 625 -20.59 -14.01 2.58
C THR A 625 -20.69 -12.62 1.92
N PRO A 626 -20.05 -12.40 0.75
CA PRO A 626 -20.25 -11.15 0.00
C PRO A 626 -21.61 -11.13 -0.70
N TYR A 627 -22.42 -10.11 -0.43
CA TYR A 627 -23.71 -9.88 -1.08
C TYR A 627 -23.63 -8.63 -1.97
N VAL A 628 -23.61 -8.81 -3.28
CA VAL A 628 -23.47 -7.71 -4.24
C VAL A 628 -24.50 -7.84 -5.36
N TYR A 629 -25.23 -6.76 -5.64
CA TYR A 629 -26.34 -6.75 -6.57
C TYR A 629 -26.30 -5.52 -7.48
N VAL A 630 -26.94 -5.64 -8.64
CA VAL A 630 -27.20 -4.54 -9.58
C VAL A 630 -28.69 -4.48 -9.94
N THR A 631 -29.23 -3.28 -10.05
CA THR A 631 -30.54 -3.02 -10.67
C THR A 631 -30.33 -2.20 -11.94
N LYS A 632 -31.28 -2.28 -12.89
CA LYS A 632 -31.31 -1.48 -14.12
C LYS A 632 -32.66 -0.77 -14.33
N ASP A 633 -33.56 -0.85 -13.35
CA ASP A 633 -34.95 -0.43 -13.47
C ASP A 633 -35.46 0.29 -12.21
N TYR A 634 -34.58 1.07 -11.57
CA TYR A 634 -34.89 1.80 -10.34
C TYR A 634 -35.26 0.87 -9.18
N GLY A 635 -34.59 -0.27 -9.06
CA GLY A 635 -34.73 -1.18 -7.93
C GLY A 635 -35.98 -2.06 -7.96
N ARG A 636 -36.73 -2.08 -9.07
CA ARG A 636 -37.88 -2.99 -9.25
C ARG A 636 -37.43 -4.44 -9.36
N THR A 637 -36.29 -4.67 -10.02
CA THR A 637 -35.62 -5.96 -10.09
C THR A 637 -34.13 -5.81 -9.78
N TRP A 638 -33.57 -6.86 -9.16
CA TRP A 638 -32.17 -6.93 -8.78
C TRP A 638 -31.56 -8.25 -9.26
N THR A 639 -30.38 -8.14 -9.84
CA THR A 639 -29.56 -9.28 -10.28
C THR A 639 -28.37 -9.39 -9.34
N ALA A 640 -28.16 -10.57 -8.79
CA ALA A 640 -26.97 -10.85 -7.99
C ALA A 640 -25.72 -10.88 -8.90
N LEU A 641 -24.70 -10.12 -8.55
CA LEU A 641 -23.38 -10.19 -9.18
C LEU A 641 -22.52 -11.30 -8.55
N LEU A 642 -22.76 -11.55 -7.26
CA LEU A 642 -22.21 -12.65 -6.48
C LEU A 642 -23.36 -13.47 -5.89
N ASP A 643 -23.34 -14.79 -6.09
CA ASP A 643 -24.28 -15.70 -5.44
C ASP A 643 -23.68 -16.13 -4.10
N PRO A 644 -24.43 -16.07 -2.98
CA PRO A 644 -23.97 -16.59 -1.69
C PRO A 644 -23.47 -18.05 -1.72
N LYS A 645 -23.94 -18.85 -2.67
CA LYS A 645 -23.55 -20.25 -2.88
C LYS A 645 -22.39 -20.43 -3.85
N ASP A 646 -22.10 -19.41 -4.66
CA ASP A 646 -20.99 -19.35 -5.61
C ASP A 646 -20.41 -17.94 -5.61
N GLY A 647 -19.49 -17.72 -4.67
CA GLY A 647 -18.78 -16.44 -4.52
C GLY A 647 -17.83 -16.13 -5.67
N LYS A 648 -17.74 -16.98 -6.72
CA LYS A 648 -16.89 -16.76 -7.91
C LYS A 648 -15.43 -16.44 -7.58
N GLY A 649 -14.92 -17.02 -6.49
CA GLY A 649 -13.55 -16.77 -5.99
C GLY A 649 -13.37 -15.50 -5.17
N VAL A 650 -14.40 -14.66 -5.01
CA VAL A 650 -14.40 -13.51 -4.09
C VAL A 650 -14.56 -14.02 -2.65
N ARG A 651 -13.75 -13.46 -1.73
CA ARG A 651 -13.73 -13.84 -0.31
C ARG A 651 -13.89 -12.61 0.56
N GLY A 652 -14.45 -12.81 1.76
CA GLY A 652 -14.74 -11.72 2.70
C GLY A 652 -16.03 -10.99 2.34
N TYR A 653 -16.69 -10.42 3.34
CA TYR A 653 -17.88 -9.59 3.13
C TYR A 653 -17.52 -8.33 2.33
N ALA A 654 -18.49 -7.82 1.57
CA ALA A 654 -18.28 -6.72 0.65
C ALA A 654 -18.40 -5.37 1.38
N HIS A 655 -17.39 -4.50 1.18
CA HIS A 655 -17.42 -3.13 1.67
C HIS A 655 -17.98 -2.18 0.62
N VAL A 656 -17.44 -2.23 -0.60
CA VAL A 656 -17.70 -1.23 -1.65
C VAL A 656 -17.76 -1.87 -3.03
N ILE A 657 -18.67 -1.40 -3.88
CA ILE A 657 -18.74 -1.76 -5.31
C ILE A 657 -18.78 -0.48 -6.14
N LYS A 658 -17.86 -0.34 -7.09
CA LYS A 658 -17.76 0.84 -7.97
C LYS A 658 -17.74 0.42 -9.43
N GLU A 659 -18.48 1.16 -10.23
CA GLU A 659 -18.46 1.09 -11.69
C GLU A 659 -17.40 2.07 -12.22
N ASP A 660 -16.57 1.63 -13.17
CA ASP A 660 -15.61 2.52 -13.84
C ASP A 660 -16.35 3.64 -14.60
N PRO A 661 -15.86 4.89 -14.58
CA PRO A 661 -16.54 6.00 -15.25
C PRO A 661 -16.43 6.00 -16.79
N VAL A 662 -15.62 5.12 -17.40
CA VAL A 662 -15.43 5.06 -18.87
C VAL A 662 -15.92 3.75 -19.50
N ASP A 663 -15.75 2.61 -18.83
CA ASP A 663 -16.22 1.29 -19.28
C ASP A 663 -17.28 0.67 -18.34
N PRO A 664 -18.55 0.52 -18.76
CA PRO A 664 -19.62 -0.06 -17.94
C PRO A 664 -19.43 -1.55 -17.63
N GLN A 665 -18.48 -2.24 -18.25
CA GLN A 665 -18.16 -3.63 -17.93
C GLN A 665 -17.11 -3.76 -16.83
N LEU A 666 -16.38 -2.68 -16.53
CA LEU A 666 -15.31 -2.69 -15.54
C LEU A 666 -15.85 -2.33 -14.16
N LEU A 667 -15.81 -3.29 -13.23
CA LEU A 667 -16.26 -3.15 -11.86
C LEU A 667 -15.13 -3.42 -10.86
N TYR A 668 -15.12 -2.66 -9.77
CA TYR A 668 -14.18 -2.81 -8.65
C TYR A 668 -14.94 -3.15 -7.38
N LEU A 669 -14.55 -4.25 -6.72
CA LEU A 669 -15.15 -4.74 -5.49
C LEU A 669 -14.11 -4.79 -4.36
N GLY A 670 -14.26 -3.90 -3.39
CA GLY A 670 -13.50 -3.94 -2.14
C GLY A 670 -14.18 -4.85 -1.12
N THR A 671 -13.41 -5.74 -0.51
CA THR A 671 -13.88 -6.71 0.49
C THR A 671 -12.98 -6.68 1.72
N GLU A 672 -13.39 -7.35 2.78
CA GLU A 672 -12.55 -7.55 3.97
C GLU A 672 -11.21 -8.25 3.67
N LEU A 673 -11.12 -9.00 2.57
CA LEU A 673 -9.93 -9.79 2.19
C LEU A 673 -9.34 -9.35 0.83
N GLY A 674 -9.50 -8.07 0.47
CA GLY A 674 -8.81 -7.46 -0.66
C GLY A 674 -9.71 -6.90 -1.75
N LEU A 675 -9.07 -6.57 -2.87
CA LEU A 675 -9.70 -6.02 -4.07
C LEU A 675 -9.95 -7.12 -5.12
N SER A 676 -11.17 -7.18 -5.65
CA SER A 676 -11.52 -7.98 -6.82
C SER A 676 -11.98 -7.08 -7.96
N MET A 677 -11.65 -7.45 -9.20
CA MET A 677 -12.03 -6.71 -10.40
C MET A 677 -12.78 -7.62 -11.37
N SER A 678 -13.77 -7.06 -12.06
CA SER A 678 -14.46 -7.71 -13.18
C SER A 678 -14.35 -6.81 -14.40
N VAL A 679 -14.12 -7.39 -15.57
CA VAL A 679 -14.10 -6.67 -16.86
C VAL A 679 -15.29 -7.06 -17.76
N ASP A 680 -16.25 -7.79 -17.22
CA ASP A 680 -17.39 -8.38 -17.93
C ASP A 680 -18.71 -8.17 -17.17
N GLY A 681 -18.82 -7.04 -16.47
CA GLY A 681 -20.04 -6.62 -15.79
C GLY A 681 -20.42 -7.48 -14.58
N GLY A 682 -19.44 -8.11 -13.94
CA GLY A 682 -19.60 -8.95 -12.76
C GLY A 682 -19.88 -10.43 -13.07
N ALA A 683 -19.73 -10.86 -14.33
CA ALA A 683 -19.88 -12.27 -14.68
C ALA A 683 -18.74 -13.09 -14.08
N HIS A 684 -17.49 -12.63 -14.17
CA HIS A 684 -16.30 -13.21 -13.54
C HIS A 684 -15.52 -12.17 -12.71
N TRP A 685 -14.84 -12.64 -11.68
CA TRP A 685 -14.06 -11.80 -10.77
C TRP A 685 -12.63 -12.32 -10.62
N ALA A 686 -11.67 -11.40 -10.68
CA ALA A 686 -10.25 -11.66 -10.46
C ALA A 686 -9.76 -10.92 -9.22
N GLN A 687 -9.15 -11.63 -8.27
CA GLN A 687 -8.49 -10.99 -7.13
C GLN A 687 -7.26 -10.21 -7.63
N TYR A 688 -7.20 -8.92 -7.34
CA TYR A 688 -6.07 -8.07 -7.71
C TYR A 688 -4.93 -8.23 -6.70
N ARG A 689 -3.72 -8.50 -7.21
CA ARG A 689 -2.48 -8.70 -6.42
C ARG A 689 -1.32 -7.87 -6.95
N GLY A 690 -1.61 -6.85 -7.76
CA GLY A 690 -0.61 -6.02 -8.40
C GLY A 690 0.19 -5.19 -7.40
N GLY A 691 1.50 -5.07 -7.62
CA GLY A 691 2.38 -4.28 -6.75
C GLY A 691 2.58 -4.85 -5.34
N HIS A 692 2.30 -6.14 -5.11
CA HIS A 692 2.35 -6.76 -3.79
C HIS A 692 1.30 -6.21 -2.80
N LEU A 693 0.16 -5.72 -3.28
CA LEU A 693 -0.98 -5.42 -2.41
C LEU A 693 -1.37 -6.70 -1.62
N PRO A 694 -1.31 -6.68 -0.28
CA PRO A 694 -1.57 -7.87 0.54
C PRO A 694 -3.07 -8.15 0.70
N THR A 695 -3.42 -9.24 1.40
CA THR A 695 -4.80 -9.61 1.71
C THR A 695 -5.40 -8.72 2.83
N VAL A 696 -5.53 -7.42 2.56
CA VAL A 696 -6.01 -6.38 3.49
C VAL A 696 -7.42 -5.93 3.12
N ALA A 697 -8.20 -5.50 4.10
CA ALA A 697 -9.52 -4.90 3.86
C ALA A 697 -9.42 -3.66 2.96
N VAL A 698 -10.21 -3.64 1.89
CA VAL A 698 -10.35 -2.51 0.98
C VAL A 698 -11.73 -1.90 1.21
N ARG A 699 -11.76 -0.74 1.89
CA ARG A 699 -13.02 -0.14 2.38
C ARG A 699 -13.62 0.88 1.41
N ASP A 700 -12.80 1.56 0.63
CA ASP A 700 -13.27 2.49 -0.40
C ASP A 700 -12.27 2.62 -1.56
N LEU A 701 -12.76 3.11 -2.69
CA LEU A 701 -12.07 3.21 -3.97
C LEU A 701 -12.53 4.48 -4.70
N VAL A 702 -11.63 5.15 -5.40
CA VAL A 702 -11.99 6.25 -6.31
C VAL A 702 -11.12 6.23 -7.56
N VAL A 703 -11.71 6.50 -8.72
CA VAL A 703 -10.99 6.68 -9.97
C VAL A 703 -10.75 8.17 -10.18
N GLN A 704 -9.48 8.58 -10.27
CA GLN A 704 -9.13 9.94 -10.68
C GLN A 704 -9.35 10.05 -12.21
N PRO A 705 -10.26 10.91 -12.68
CA PRO A 705 -10.76 10.84 -14.06
C PRO A 705 -9.72 11.24 -15.10
N ARG A 706 -8.93 12.28 -14.83
CA ARG A 706 -7.93 12.83 -15.77
C ARG A 706 -6.80 11.83 -16.04
N ASP A 707 -6.27 11.22 -14.99
CA ASP A 707 -5.13 10.33 -15.08
C ASP A 707 -5.56 8.86 -15.25
N SER A 708 -6.85 8.56 -15.03
CA SER A 708 -7.38 7.20 -14.96
C SER A 708 -6.60 6.37 -13.95
N ASP A 709 -6.35 6.93 -12.76
CA ASP A 709 -5.70 6.21 -11.67
C ASP A 709 -6.77 5.64 -10.74
N LEU A 710 -6.62 4.38 -10.32
CA LEU A 710 -7.47 3.81 -9.26
C LEU A 710 -6.78 3.99 -7.91
N VAL A 711 -7.35 4.82 -7.05
CA VAL A 711 -6.90 5.06 -5.69
C VAL A 711 -7.67 4.14 -4.74
N ILE A 712 -6.93 3.45 -3.86
CA ILE A 712 -7.42 2.35 -3.03
C ILE A 712 -7.19 2.71 -1.56
N ALA A 713 -8.28 2.88 -0.80
CA ALA A 713 -8.22 2.97 0.66
C ALA A 713 -8.20 1.57 1.28
N THR A 714 -7.04 1.23 1.85
CA THR A 714 -6.94 0.02 2.67
C THR A 714 -7.09 0.36 4.15
N HIS A 715 -7.72 -0.55 4.88
CA HIS A 715 -7.83 -0.44 6.33
C HIS A 715 -6.71 -1.26 6.96
N GLY A 716 -5.47 -0.73 6.96
CA GLY A 716 -4.31 -1.37 7.59
C GLY A 716 -3.01 -1.33 6.76
N ARG A 717 -3.02 -0.82 5.52
CA ARG A 717 -1.82 -0.71 4.65
C ARG A 717 -1.72 0.62 3.89
N GLY A 718 -2.42 1.66 4.36
CA GLY A 718 -2.43 2.99 3.74
C GLY A 718 -3.18 3.07 2.41
N ILE A 719 -2.85 4.08 1.62
CA ILE A 719 -3.38 4.31 0.28
C ILE A 719 -2.46 3.68 -0.77
N TRP A 720 -3.09 3.01 -1.72
CA TRP A 720 -2.44 2.47 -2.91
C TRP A 720 -3.00 3.10 -4.17
N ILE A 721 -2.16 3.26 -5.20
CA ILE A 721 -2.56 3.79 -6.50
C ILE A 721 -2.17 2.81 -7.59
N VAL A 722 -3.14 2.37 -8.40
CA VAL A 722 -2.89 1.74 -9.70
C VAL A 722 -2.87 2.86 -10.72
N ASP A 723 -1.67 3.31 -11.09
CA ASP A 723 -1.54 4.35 -12.10
C ASP A 723 -2.09 3.82 -13.43
N ASP A 724 -2.91 4.59 -14.15
CA ASP A 724 -3.47 4.25 -15.48
C ASP A 724 -4.18 2.88 -15.59
N ILE A 725 -5.45 2.82 -15.22
CA ILE A 725 -6.33 1.64 -15.40
C ILE A 725 -6.89 1.49 -16.82
N THR A 726 -6.53 2.34 -17.78
CA THR A 726 -7.02 2.19 -19.17
C THR A 726 -6.75 0.83 -19.81
N PRO A 727 -5.66 0.09 -19.49
CA PRO A 727 -5.48 -1.26 -20.02
C PRO A 727 -6.57 -2.25 -19.58
N LEU A 728 -7.16 -2.08 -18.40
CA LEU A 728 -8.25 -2.96 -17.93
C LEU A 728 -9.50 -2.78 -18.80
N ARG A 729 -9.82 -1.54 -19.19
CA ARG A 729 -10.93 -1.18 -20.10
C ARG A 729 -10.78 -1.75 -21.52
N LYS A 730 -9.60 -2.31 -21.84
CA LYS A 730 -9.28 -2.90 -23.14
C LYS A 730 -9.03 -4.41 -23.04
N LEU A 731 -8.98 -4.96 -21.84
CA LEU A 731 -8.76 -6.39 -21.61
C LEU A 731 -10.07 -7.17 -21.86
N THR A 732 -10.46 -7.28 -23.12
CA THR A 732 -11.65 -8.05 -23.53
C THR A 732 -11.29 -9.54 -23.72
N PRO A 733 -12.28 -10.45 -23.74
CA PRO A 733 -12.05 -11.86 -24.08
C PRO A 733 -11.33 -12.05 -25.44
N GLU A 734 -11.62 -11.20 -26.43
CA GLU A 734 -10.96 -11.22 -27.74
C GLU A 734 -9.48 -10.88 -27.61
N LEU A 735 -9.12 -9.84 -26.85
CA LEU A 735 -7.72 -9.49 -26.58
C LEU A 735 -7.02 -10.62 -25.81
N ALA A 736 -7.67 -11.15 -24.77
CA ALA A 736 -7.13 -12.22 -23.93
C ALA A 736 -6.89 -13.54 -24.69
N SER A 737 -7.58 -13.75 -25.81
CA SER A 737 -7.39 -14.91 -26.68
C SER A 737 -6.12 -14.82 -27.54
N GLN A 738 -5.62 -13.60 -27.80
CA GLN A 738 -4.42 -13.36 -28.61
C GLN A 738 -3.17 -13.82 -27.88
N ASP A 739 -2.17 -14.29 -28.63
CA ASP A 739 -0.92 -14.78 -28.05
C ASP A 739 -0.19 -13.69 -27.25
N ALA A 740 -0.08 -12.49 -27.84
CA ALA A 740 0.30 -11.26 -27.18
C ALA A 740 -0.32 -10.05 -27.92
N ALA A 741 -0.52 -8.94 -27.23
CA ALA A 741 -1.08 -7.72 -27.82
C ALA A 741 -0.67 -6.47 -27.03
N PHE A 742 -0.53 -5.32 -27.70
CA PHE A 742 -0.52 -4.03 -26.98
C PHE A 742 -1.93 -3.65 -26.56
N VAL A 743 -2.09 -3.07 -25.37
CA VAL A 743 -3.42 -2.87 -24.75
C VAL A 743 -3.83 -1.41 -24.73
N SER A 744 -2.95 -0.53 -24.26
CA SER A 744 -3.14 0.91 -24.40
C SER A 744 -1.80 1.63 -24.30
N ALA A 745 -1.76 2.81 -24.91
CA ALA A 745 -0.70 3.79 -24.75
C ALA A 745 -1.38 5.14 -24.62
N ARG A 746 -1.83 5.51 -23.39
CA ARG A 746 -2.24 6.89 -23.14
C ARG A 746 -1.08 7.82 -23.55
N PRO A 747 -1.34 9.02 -24.08
CA PRO A 747 -0.26 9.95 -24.39
C PRO A 747 0.63 10.17 -23.16
N ALA A 748 1.90 9.78 -23.26
CA ALA A 748 2.87 9.94 -22.19
C ALA A 748 3.24 11.42 -22.09
N GLN A 749 3.09 12.00 -20.91
CA GLN A 749 3.51 13.38 -20.67
C GLN A 749 4.99 13.37 -20.26
N GLN A 750 5.83 14.14 -20.95
CA GLN A 750 7.19 14.41 -20.48
C GLN A 750 7.11 15.39 -19.32
N ARG A 751 7.05 14.87 -18.09
CA ARG A 751 7.03 15.74 -16.91
C ARG A 751 8.40 16.38 -16.74
N ILE A 752 8.42 17.68 -16.45
CA ILE A 752 9.66 18.36 -16.09
C ILE A 752 10.18 17.75 -14.80
N GLU A 753 11.43 17.29 -14.84
CA GLU A 753 12.14 16.82 -13.67
C GLU A 753 12.27 17.99 -12.70
N ALA A 754 11.64 17.86 -11.55
CA ALA A 754 11.69 18.86 -10.50
C ALA A 754 12.63 18.37 -9.42
N GLN A 755 13.56 19.22 -9.00
CA GLN A 755 14.36 18.96 -7.81
C GLN A 755 13.56 19.31 -6.56
N GLY A 756 13.59 18.43 -5.56
CA GLY A 756 12.94 18.61 -4.28
C GLY A 756 13.04 17.32 -3.46
N GLY A 757 12.53 17.37 -2.24
CA GLY A 757 12.74 16.30 -1.25
C GLY A 757 13.97 16.55 -0.39
N TRP A 758 14.23 15.65 0.54
CA TRP A 758 15.36 15.73 1.47
C TRP A 758 15.83 14.33 1.85
N ALA A 759 17.10 14.22 2.26
CA ALA A 759 17.65 12.98 2.79
C ALA A 759 17.07 12.70 4.20
N ASN A 760 16.00 11.90 4.28
CA ASN A 760 15.32 11.60 5.55
C ASN A 760 15.96 10.46 6.36
N GLY A 761 16.97 9.77 5.81
CA GLY A 761 17.53 8.55 6.40
C GLY A 761 16.60 7.34 6.25
N ALA A 762 17.00 6.21 6.82
CA ALA A 762 16.28 4.93 6.66
C ALA A 762 15.04 4.78 7.57
N ALA A 763 14.94 5.62 8.60
CA ALA A 763 13.85 5.59 9.58
C ALA A 763 12.56 6.28 9.12
N ALA A 764 12.54 6.85 7.90
CA ALA A 764 11.37 7.51 7.34
C ALA A 764 10.81 6.69 6.16
N PHE A 765 9.48 6.56 6.11
CA PHE A 765 8.83 6.03 4.91
C PHE A 765 8.70 7.12 3.83
N VAL A 766 8.95 6.71 2.59
CA VAL A 766 8.80 7.53 1.40
C VAL A 766 7.95 6.75 0.41
N GLY A 767 6.75 7.25 0.13
CA GLY A 767 5.86 6.67 -0.86
C GLY A 767 6.40 6.86 -2.28
N ASP A 768 6.19 5.86 -3.13
CA ASP A 768 6.68 5.87 -4.50
C ASP A 768 5.89 6.87 -5.38
N ASN A 769 6.59 7.57 -6.26
CA ASN A 769 5.99 8.33 -7.35
C ASN A 769 5.52 7.42 -8.50
N PRO A 770 4.61 7.90 -9.37
CA PRO A 770 4.39 7.27 -10.66
C PRO A 770 5.70 7.23 -11.46
N LYS A 771 5.83 6.27 -12.37
CA LYS A 771 7.03 6.13 -13.21
C LYS A 771 7.21 7.36 -14.12
N ASP A 772 8.43 7.91 -14.14
CA ASP A 772 8.78 9.16 -14.85
C ASP A 772 9.01 9.00 -16.37
N GLY A 773 8.61 7.85 -16.93
CA GLY A 773 8.78 7.54 -18.35
C GLY A 773 7.47 7.19 -19.04
N ALA A 774 7.52 7.02 -20.35
CA ALA A 774 6.39 6.52 -21.11
C ALA A 774 6.16 5.04 -20.80
N VAL A 775 5.01 4.74 -20.22
CA VAL A 775 4.62 3.37 -19.86
C VAL A 775 4.00 2.68 -21.07
N VAL A 776 4.65 1.63 -21.55
CA VAL A 776 4.11 0.74 -22.59
C VAL A 776 3.46 -0.45 -21.90
N THR A 777 2.16 -0.65 -22.15
CA THR A 777 1.40 -1.77 -21.60
C THR A 777 1.06 -2.80 -22.69
N TYR A 778 1.37 -4.07 -22.40
CA TYR A 778 1.09 -5.20 -23.30
C TYR A 778 0.56 -6.39 -22.51
N TYR A 779 -0.18 -7.26 -23.18
CA TYR A 779 -0.73 -8.50 -22.67
C TYR A 779 0.04 -9.69 -23.26
N GLN A 780 0.25 -10.72 -22.44
CA GLN A 780 0.72 -12.05 -22.87
C GLN A 780 -0.23 -13.13 -22.35
N ARG A 781 -0.75 -13.97 -23.23
CA ARG A 781 -1.67 -15.05 -22.83
C ARG A 781 -1.02 -16.09 -21.95
N THR A 782 0.25 -16.37 -22.21
CA THR A 782 1.06 -17.36 -21.50
C THR A 782 2.40 -16.76 -21.09
N ARG A 783 3.02 -17.35 -20.06
CA ARG A 783 4.38 -17.00 -19.66
C ARG A 783 5.33 -17.28 -20.81
N HIS A 784 6.19 -16.32 -21.15
CA HIS A 784 7.21 -16.50 -22.17
C HIS A 784 8.41 -17.27 -21.59
N LEU A 785 8.69 -18.46 -22.14
CA LEU A 785 9.75 -19.35 -21.63
C LEU A 785 10.92 -19.54 -22.60
N PHE A 786 10.70 -19.38 -23.91
CA PHE A 786 11.69 -19.70 -24.95
C PHE A 786 11.70 -18.68 -26.08
N GLY A 787 12.87 -18.42 -26.65
CA GLY A 787 13.06 -17.46 -27.74
C GLY A 787 13.19 -16.00 -27.28
N LYS A 788 13.47 -15.10 -28.22
CA LYS A 788 13.66 -13.67 -27.93
C LYS A 788 12.36 -13.03 -27.43
N LEU A 789 12.48 -12.14 -26.44
CA LEU A 789 11.41 -11.25 -26.03
C LEU A 789 12.00 -9.87 -25.72
N LYS A 790 11.69 -8.88 -26.55
CA LYS A 790 12.14 -7.50 -26.37
C LYS A 790 11.14 -6.51 -26.92
N ILE A 791 11.20 -5.27 -26.45
CA ILE A 791 10.40 -4.15 -26.95
C ILE A 791 11.36 -3.11 -27.52
N GLU A 792 11.21 -2.77 -28.79
CA GLU A 792 11.99 -1.75 -29.50
C GLU A 792 11.17 -0.47 -29.61
N VAL A 793 11.82 0.68 -29.42
CA VAL A 793 11.24 2.00 -29.68
C VAL A 793 11.80 2.52 -30.99
N LEU A 794 10.93 2.96 -31.89
CA LEU A 794 11.27 3.42 -33.23
C LEU A 794 10.95 4.90 -33.41
N ASP A 795 11.82 5.63 -34.09
CA ASP A 795 11.53 6.99 -34.51
C ASP A 795 10.63 7.06 -35.76
N ALA A 796 10.34 8.28 -36.22
CA ALA A 796 9.50 8.52 -37.39
C ALA A 796 10.06 7.96 -38.71
N SER A 797 11.36 7.63 -38.77
CA SER A 797 11.99 6.99 -39.93
C SER A 797 11.95 5.45 -39.88
N GLY A 798 11.53 4.88 -38.74
CA GLY A 798 11.55 3.45 -38.48
C GLY A 798 12.88 2.93 -37.95
N ALA A 799 13.80 3.81 -37.54
CA ALA A 799 15.05 3.42 -36.90
C ALA A 799 14.82 3.12 -35.42
N VAL A 800 15.44 2.05 -34.91
CA VAL A 800 15.40 1.71 -33.47
C VAL A 800 16.24 2.72 -32.70
N ILE A 801 15.62 3.42 -31.76
CA ILE A 801 16.27 4.42 -30.90
C ILE A 801 16.42 3.97 -29.46
N ASP A 802 15.72 2.90 -29.05
CA ASP A 802 15.88 2.26 -27.74
C ASP A 802 15.40 0.80 -27.76
N GLU A 803 15.93 -0.03 -26.85
CA GLU A 803 15.50 -1.41 -26.63
C GLU A 803 15.22 -1.63 -25.13
N LEU A 804 13.97 -1.98 -24.81
CA LEU A 804 13.47 -2.11 -23.46
C LEU A 804 13.34 -3.58 -23.03
N PRO A 805 13.67 -3.90 -21.76
CA PRO A 805 13.51 -5.25 -21.23
C PRO A 805 12.03 -5.59 -21.05
N ALA A 806 11.58 -6.64 -21.72
CA ALA A 806 10.22 -7.14 -21.60
C ALA A 806 10.10 -8.19 -20.48
N SER A 807 9.03 -8.09 -19.70
CA SER A 807 8.63 -9.07 -18.69
C SER A 807 8.14 -10.34 -19.38
N THR A 808 8.52 -11.50 -18.82
CA THR A 808 8.08 -12.80 -19.30
C THR A 808 6.76 -13.26 -18.70
N ARG A 809 6.16 -12.48 -17.79
CA ARG A 809 4.95 -12.88 -17.06
C ARG A 809 3.73 -12.97 -17.98
N ARG A 810 2.85 -13.94 -17.70
CA ARG A 810 1.49 -13.97 -18.23
C ARG A 810 0.71 -12.73 -17.76
N GLY A 811 -0.27 -12.30 -18.54
CA GLY A 811 -1.18 -11.22 -18.24
C GLY A 811 -0.73 -9.87 -18.79
N LEU A 812 -1.31 -8.80 -18.25
CA LEU A 812 -0.84 -7.44 -18.46
C LEU A 812 0.59 -7.29 -17.95
N ASN A 813 1.38 -6.49 -18.62
CA ASN A 813 2.77 -6.19 -18.29
C ASN A 813 3.06 -4.74 -18.64
N ARG A 814 3.94 -4.10 -17.87
CA ARG A 814 4.41 -2.74 -18.10
C ARG A 814 5.91 -2.72 -18.30
N VAL A 815 6.35 -1.93 -19.27
CA VAL A 815 7.74 -1.51 -19.41
C VAL A 815 7.77 0.02 -19.52
N VAL A 816 8.83 0.64 -19.00
CA VAL A 816 8.97 2.09 -18.99
C VAL A 816 10.07 2.46 -19.97
N TRP A 817 9.72 3.30 -20.95
CA TRP A 817 10.71 3.99 -21.77
C TRP A 817 11.04 5.32 -21.10
N THR A 818 12.32 5.58 -20.83
CA THR A 818 12.76 6.83 -20.20
C THR A 818 12.58 8.04 -21.12
N MET A 819 12.27 7.83 -22.40
CA MET A 819 12.15 8.89 -23.42
C MET A 819 13.46 9.64 -23.67
N HIS A 820 14.60 9.07 -23.31
CA HIS A 820 15.93 9.63 -23.59
C HIS A 820 16.56 8.90 -24.77
N ARG A 821 17.42 9.60 -25.52
CA ARG A 821 18.38 8.93 -26.41
C ARG A 821 19.53 8.31 -25.60
N SER A 822 20.34 7.50 -26.27
CA SER A 822 21.64 7.12 -25.73
C SER A 822 22.49 8.36 -25.39
N PRO A 823 23.28 8.33 -24.31
CA PRO A 823 24.20 9.41 -23.96
C PRO A 823 25.22 9.71 -25.07
N PRO A 824 25.79 10.94 -25.12
CA PRO A 824 26.90 11.25 -26.01
C PRO A 824 28.16 10.48 -25.61
N HIS A 825 29.10 10.34 -26.54
CA HIS A 825 30.46 9.92 -26.21
C HIS A 825 31.19 11.11 -25.59
N VAL A 826 31.67 10.94 -24.36
CA VAL A 826 32.38 11.99 -23.63
C VAL A 826 33.86 11.63 -23.49
N PRO A 827 34.80 12.56 -23.75
CA PRO A 827 36.22 12.29 -23.55
C PRO A 827 36.52 11.86 -22.12
N PRO A 828 37.36 10.82 -21.90
CA PRO A 828 37.73 10.40 -20.56
C PRO A 828 38.60 11.45 -19.88
N ALA A 829 38.25 11.78 -18.64
CA ALA A 829 38.90 12.81 -17.82
C ALA A 829 38.94 12.37 -16.34
N VAL A 830 39.75 13.06 -15.52
CA VAL A 830 39.79 12.86 -14.06
C VAL A 830 38.50 13.31 -13.36
N GLN A 831 37.73 14.18 -14.02
CA GLN A 831 36.44 14.70 -13.55
C GLN A 831 35.29 14.01 -14.27
N VAL A 832 34.20 13.71 -13.57
CA VAL A 832 32.98 13.16 -14.18
C VAL A 832 32.18 14.28 -14.87
N ALA A 833 31.72 14.03 -16.09
CA ALA A 833 30.76 14.87 -16.80
C ALA A 833 29.37 14.32 -16.52
N PHE A 834 28.69 14.88 -15.53
CA PHE A 834 27.45 14.34 -15.02
C PHE A 834 26.34 14.45 -16.07
N ALA A 835 26.24 15.59 -16.77
CA ALA A 835 25.20 15.79 -17.77
C ALA A 835 25.43 14.88 -18.99
N GLY A 836 26.68 14.69 -19.39
CA GLY A 836 27.08 13.78 -20.47
C GLY A 836 26.79 12.30 -20.21
N THR A 837 26.41 11.91 -18.99
CA THR A 837 25.96 10.52 -18.69
C THR A 837 24.54 10.23 -19.18
N GLN A 838 23.81 11.24 -19.67
CA GLN A 838 22.43 11.10 -20.13
C GLN A 838 22.26 11.67 -21.55
N GLY A 839 21.47 11.00 -22.38
CA GLY A 839 21.09 11.54 -23.70
C GLY A 839 19.99 12.60 -23.57
N PRO A 840 19.72 13.43 -24.59
CA PRO A 840 18.61 14.35 -24.51
C PRO A 840 17.27 13.59 -24.57
N ARG A 841 16.24 14.13 -23.90
CA ARG A 841 14.86 13.64 -24.07
C ARG A 841 14.39 13.86 -25.50
N VAL A 842 13.70 12.87 -26.06
CA VAL A 842 13.16 12.94 -27.40
C VAL A 842 12.08 14.03 -27.51
N PRO A 843 11.88 14.69 -28.66
CA PRO A 843 10.85 15.71 -28.80
C PRO A 843 9.43 15.11 -28.70
N PRO A 844 8.42 15.91 -28.32
CA PRO A 844 7.03 15.49 -28.42
C PRO A 844 6.68 15.02 -29.84
N GLY A 845 5.93 13.92 -29.95
CA GLY A 845 5.68 13.28 -31.23
C GLY A 845 5.09 11.88 -31.09
N THR A 846 4.98 11.18 -32.21
CA THR A 846 4.53 9.78 -32.25
C THR A 846 5.73 8.88 -32.55
N TYR A 847 5.88 7.83 -31.75
CA TYR A 847 6.97 6.86 -31.82
C TYR A 847 6.39 5.47 -32.05
N GLY A 848 7.04 4.69 -32.92
CA GLY A 848 6.69 3.28 -33.10
C GLY A 848 7.16 2.46 -31.91
N ILE A 849 6.38 1.45 -31.53
CA ILE A 849 6.78 0.49 -30.50
C ILE A 849 6.60 -0.91 -31.08
N ARG A 850 7.67 -1.71 -31.09
CA ARG A 850 7.65 -3.07 -31.62
C ARG A 850 8.02 -4.08 -30.56
N MET A 851 7.15 -5.03 -30.29
CA MET A 851 7.47 -6.21 -29.50
C MET A 851 7.90 -7.36 -30.41
N VAL A 852 9.11 -7.88 -30.18
CA VAL A 852 9.61 -9.11 -30.84
C VAL A 852 9.43 -10.26 -29.86
N ARG A 853 8.63 -11.27 -30.23
CA ARG A 853 8.39 -12.47 -29.41
C ARG A 853 8.57 -13.74 -30.26
N GLY A 854 9.68 -14.44 -30.03
CA GLY A 854 10.12 -15.52 -30.92
C GLY A 854 10.34 -14.97 -32.32
N ASP A 855 9.63 -15.53 -33.30
CA ASP A 855 9.68 -15.09 -34.71
C ASP A 855 8.54 -14.14 -35.10
N LYS A 856 7.70 -13.73 -34.13
CA LYS A 856 6.57 -12.82 -34.37
C LYS A 856 6.91 -11.40 -33.92
N THR A 857 6.40 -10.42 -34.66
CA THR A 857 6.45 -9.01 -34.30
C THR A 857 5.04 -8.47 -34.10
N TYR A 858 4.89 -7.59 -33.11
CA TYR A 858 3.68 -6.85 -32.83
C TYR A 858 4.07 -5.37 -32.79
N ASP A 859 3.33 -4.51 -33.46
CA ASP A 859 3.65 -3.09 -33.56
C ASP A 859 2.48 -2.25 -33.00
N THR A 860 2.81 -1.15 -32.34
CA THR A 860 1.87 -0.10 -31.94
C THR A 860 2.53 1.28 -32.07
N GLN A 861 1.78 2.33 -31.77
CA GLN A 861 2.27 3.69 -31.71
C GLN A 861 2.08 4.25 -30.30
N LEU A 862 3.03 5.06 -29.84
CA LEU A 862 3.01 5.76 -28.57
C LEU A 862 3.15 7.26 -28.84
N THR A 863 2.25 8.07 -28.29
CA THR A 863 2.36 9.53 -28.36
C THR A 863 3.06 10.06 -27.12
N VAL A 864 4.08 10.89 -27.32
CA VAL A 864 4.77 11.65 -26.29
C VAL A 864 4.34 13.11 -26.39
N GLY A 865 3.79 13.65 -25.30
CA GLY A 865 3.29 15.01 -25.17
C GLY A 865 4.10 15.85 -24.18
N LEU A 866 3.79 17.15 -24.15
CA LEU A 866 4.37 18.14 -23.23
C LEU A 866 3.92 17.93 -21.79
N ASP A 867 4.64 18.47 -20.81
CA ASP A 867 4.12 18.63 -19.46
C ASP A 867 2.88 19.55 -19.45
N ARG A 868 1.76 19.09 -18.90
CA ARG A 868 0.51 19.87 -18.81
C ARG A 868 0.61 21.08 -17.86
N ARG A 869 1.61 21.09 -16.98
CA ARG A 869 1.81 22.13 -15.95
C ARG A 869 2.49 23.39 -16.50
N VAL A 870 3.07 23.31 -17.69
CA VAL A 870 3.82 24.42 -18.31
C VAL A 870 3.15 24.93 -19.58
N LYS A 871 3.56 26.12 -20.01
CA LYS A 871 2.98 26.84 -21.16
C LYS A 871 3.88 26.82 -22.41
N TRP A 872 4.86 25.92 -22.46
CA TRP A 872 5.78 25.79 -23.59
C TRP A 872 5.09 25.20 -24.82
N THR A 873 5.57 25.56 -26.01
CA THR A 873 5.07 25.00 -27.27
C THR A 873 5.94 23.83 -27.74
N VAL A 874 5.41 23.03 -28.68
CA VAL A 874 6.21 21.98 -29.35
C VAL A 874 7.42 22.59 -30.09
N ALA A 875 7.29 23.80 -30.61
CA ALA A 875 8.38 24.52 -31.26
C ALA A 875 9.48 24.89 -30.26
N ASP A 876 9.12 25.32 -29.05
CA ASP A 876 10.09 25.62 -27.99
C ASP A 876 10.86 24.36 -27.57
N ARG A 877 10.15 23.23 -27.36
CA ARG A 877 10.83 21.94 -27.09
C ARG A 877 11.76 21.54 -28.20
N LYS A 878 11.33 21.71 -29.45
CA LYS A 878 12.18 21.39 -30.60
C LYS A 878 13.43 22.27 -30.61
N ALA A 879 13.32 23.57 -30.35
CA ALA A 879 14.46 24.47 -30.29
C ALA A 879 15.46 24.09 -29.18
N GLN A 880 14.96 23.71 -28.00
CA GLN A 880 15.79 23.20 -26.91
C GLN A 880 16.49 21.89 -27.29
N TYR A 881 15.76 20.95 -27.87
CA TYR A 881 16.31 19.67 -28.31
C TYR A 881 17.38 19.86 -29.39
N ASP A 882 17.12 20.71 -30.38
CA ASP A 882 18.07 21.03 -31.44
C ASP A 882 19.35 21.67 -30.87
N ALA A 883 19.24 22.53 -29.86
CA ALA A 883 20.40 23.11 -29.15
C ALA A 883 21.17 22.04 -28.36
N ALA A 884 20.48 21.18 -27.60
CA ALA A 884 21.09 20.07 -26.88
C ALA A 884 21.82 19.11 -27.84
N MET A 885 21.25 18.82 -29.02
CA MET A 885 21.88 17.98 -30.04
C MET A 885 23.14 18.60 -30.67
N ARG A 886 23.26 19.94 -30.70
CA ARG A 886 24.51 20.60 -31.14
C ARG A 886 25.63 20.40 -30.13
N VAL A 887 25.31 20.40 -28.83
CA VAL A 887 26.25 20.11 -27.74
C VAL A 887 26.56 18.62 -27.65
N TYR A 888 25.56 17.75 -27.87
CA TYR A 888 25.75 16.30 -28.02
C TYR A 888 26.77 15.97 -29.11
N THR A 889 26.61 16.58 -30.29
CA THR A 889 27.57 16.43 -31.39
C THR A 889 28.94 16.99 -31.01
N LEU A 890 29.00 18.10 -30.28
CA LEU A 890 30.25 18.67 -29.81
C LEU A 890 31.02 17.69 -28.90
N PHE A 891 30.35 17.01 -27.96
CA PHE A 891 30.98 15.95 -27.16
C PHE A 891 31.57 14.81 -28.01
N ASN A 892 30.84 14.36 -29.03
CA ASN A 892 31.35 13.32 -29.93
C ASN A 892 32.58 13.82 -30.73
N ASP A 893 32.54 15.07 -31.20
CA ASP A 893 33.66 15.70 -31.92
C ASP A 893 34.89 15.86 -31.00
N GLU A 894 34.68 16.27 -29.74
CA GLU A 894 35.72 16.32 -28.70
C GLU A 894 36.32 14.93 -28.44
N SER A 895 35.48 13.90 -28.34
CA SER A 895 35.90 12.52 -28.10
C SER A 895 36.74 11.98 -29.24
N ALA A 896 36.31 12.21 -30.49
CA ALA A 896 37.05 11.79 -31.68
C ALA A 896 38.42 12.49 -31.77
N LEU A 897 38.49 13.79 -31.47
CA LEU A 897 39.76 14.52 -31.43
C LEU A 897 40.66 14.01 -30.29
N PHE A 898 40.10 13.82 -29.09
CA PHE A 898 40.81 13.28 -27.94
C PHE A 898 41.40 11.89 -28.23
N ALA A 899 40.63 11.01 -28.88
CA ALA A 899 41.07 9.67 -29.28
C ALA A 899 42.22 9.73 -30.29
N ARG A 900 42.18 10.62 -31.27
CA ARG A 900 43.28 10.84 -32.24
C ARG A 900 44.55 11.33 -31.57
N ILE A 901 44.45 12.30 -30.66
CA ILE A 901 45.59 12.84 -29.90
C ILE A 901 46.17 11.73 -29.00
N SER A 902 45.33 11.08 -28.20
CA SER A 902 45.75 10.06 -27.23
C SER A 902 46.30 8.80 -27.91
N GLY A 903 45.71 8.38 -29.03
CA GLY A 903 46.21 7.26 -29.84
C GLY A 903 47.57 7.56 -30.49
N LEU A 904 47.83 8.81 -30.89
CA LEU A 904 49.17 9.21 -31.35
C LEU A 904 50.17 9.23 -30.19
N ARG A 905 49.77 9.74 -29.01
CA ARG A 905 50.62 9.70 -27.81
C ARG A 905 50.98 8.28 -27.38
N ALA A 906 50.04 7.35 -27.46
CA ALA A 906 50.31 5.93 -27.19
C ALA A 906 51.36 5.35 -28.16
N GLN A 907 51.29 5.70 -29.44
CA GLN A 907 52.32 5.31 -30.41
C GLN A 907 53.68 5.95 -30.11
N VAL A 908 53.70 7.23 -29.70
CA VAL A 908 54.93 7.94 -29.29
C VAL A 908 55.55 7.29 -28.06
N ALA A 909 54.75 6.95 -27.04
CA ALA A 909 55.20 6.27 -25.84
C ALA A 909 55.78 4.89 -26.15
N GLU A 910 55.12 4.09 -27.01
CA GLU A 910 55.63 2.78 -27.41
C GLU A 910 56.94 2.89 -28.20
N ALA A 911 57.05 3.86 -29.12
CA ALA A 911 58.30 4.10 -29.84
C ALA A 911 59.46 4.54 -28.93
N GLY A 912 59.16 5.07 -27.75
CA GLY A 912 60.12 5.54 -26.75
C GLY A 912 60.45 4.55 -25.62
N LYS A 913 59.70 3.45 -25.49
CA LYS A 913 59.67 2.58 -24.29
C LYS A 913 61.00 1.95 -23.90
N ASP A 914 61.80 1.52 -24.88
CA ASP A 914 63.07 0.83 -24.66
C ASP A 914 64.29 1.77 -24.79
N ARG A 915 64.06 3.09 -24.80
CA ARG A 915 65.09 4.11 -25.04
C ARG A 915 65.45 4.87 -23.77
N THR A 916 66.74 5.17 -23.61
CA THR A 916 67.25 5.95 -22.47
C THR A 916 67.07 7.45 -22.70
N GLU A 917 66.98 8.25 -21.64
CA GLU A 917 66.83 9.72 -21.71
C GLU A 917 67.94 10.45 -22.50
N LYS A 918 69.10 9.81 -22.68
CA LYS A 918 70.24 10.36 -23.45
C LYS A 918 70.09 10.17 -24.96
N ASP A 919 69.12 9.39 -25.41
CA ASP A 919 68.85 9.13 -26.83
C ASP A 919 68.22 10.37 -27.50
N PRO A 920 68.82 10.92 -28.57
CA PRO A 920 68.26 12.06 -29.31
C PRO A 920 66.85 11.82 -29.86
N LEU A 921 66.51 10.59 -30.23
CA LEU A 921 65.17 10.22 -30.70
C LEU A 921 64.17 10.16 -29.55
N HIS A 922 64.58 9.66 -28.37
CA HIS A 922 63.76 9.71 -27.16
C HIS A 922 63.38 11.15 -26.79
N LYS A 923 64.33 12.09 -26.86
CA LYS A 923 64.05 13.52 -26.63
C LYS A 923 63.04 14.09 -27.63
N LYS A 924 63.17 13.78 -28.93
CA LYS A 924 62.22 14.23 -29.96
C LYS A 924 60.81 13.64 -29.78
N LEU A 925 60.72 12.38 -29.36
CA LEU A 925 59.46 11.72 -29.03
C LEU A 925 58.82 12.37 -27.80
N ALA A 926 59.58 12.64 -26.73
CA ALA A 926 59.10 13.34 -25.55
C ALA A 926 58.64 14.78 -25.86
N ASP A 927 59.36 15.51 -26.71
CA ASP A 927 58.97 16.86 -27.16
C ASP A 927 57.64 16.84 -27.93
N LEU A 928 57.41 15.82 -28.77
CA LEU A 928 56.12 15.64 -29.46
C LEU A 928 55.02 15.25 -28.46
N ASP A 929 55.28 14.33 -27.53
CA ASP A 929 54.31 13.92 -26.51
C ASP A 929 53.88 15.11 -25.65
N GLY A 930 54.82 15.98 -25.23
CA GLY A 930 54.52 17.19 -24.48
C GLY A 930 53.60 18.15 -25.22
N LYS A 931 53.86 18.41 -26.51
CA LYS A 931 52.99 19.26 -27.36
C LYS A 931 51.61 18.63 -27.57
N LEU A 932 51.54 17.30 -27.70
CA LEU A 932 50.27 16.57 -27.80
C LEU A 932 49.50 16.62 -26.48
N ASP A 933 50.18 16.52 -25.34
CA ASP A 933 49.57 16.63 -24.02
C ASP A 933 49.06 18.04 -23.74
N GLU A 934 49.76 19.09 -24.18
CA GLU A 934 49.27 20.47 -24.11
C GLU A 934 47.94 20.65 -24.86
N LEU A 935 47.82 20.10 -26.06
CA LEU A 935 46.55 20.11 -26.81
C LEU A 935 45.46 19.29 -26.10
N ARG A 936 45.81 18.10 -25.59
CA ARG A 936 44.88 17.24 -24.85
C ARG A 936 44.35 17.93 -23.59
N ARG A 937 45.21 18.64 -22.85
CA ARG A 937 44.86 19.40 -21.62
C ARG A 937 43.95 20.59 -21.88
N ARG A 938 43.79 21.04 -23.13
CA ARG A 938 42.78 22.04 -23.51
C ARG A 938 41.39 21.43 -23.65
N ILE A 939 41.30 20.13 -23.96
CA ILE A 939 40.02 19.42 -24.09
C ILE A 939 39.52 18.99 -22.72
N VAL A 940 40.35 18.31 -21.93
CA VAL A 940 39.93 17.69 -20.65
C VAL A 940 40.74 18.15 -19.45
N ALA A 941 40.09 18.20 -18.28
CA ALA A 941 40.77 18.32 -17.00
C ALA A 941 41.73 17.14 -16.73
N THR A 942 42.83 17.41 -16.03
CA THR A 942 43.91 16.44 -15.74
C THR A 942 44.40 16.44 -14.30
N LYS A 943 44.04 17.44 -13.48
CA LYS A 943 44.41 17.50 -12.07
C LYS A 943 43.56 16.54 -11.23
N GLU A 944 44.16 15.55 -10.60
CA GLU A 944 43.44 14.58 -9.77
C GLU A 944 42.75 15.24 -8.56
N GLY A 945 41.48 14.88 -8.33
CA GLY A 945 40.66 15.42 -7.23
C GLY A 945 39.56 14.48 -6.72
N GLY A 946 39.59 13.19 -7.11
CA GLY A 946 38.56 12.23 -6.69
C GLY A 946 37.18 12.51 -7.31
N ALA A 947 37.11 12.57 -8.65
CA ALA A 947 35.93 12.81 -9.49
C ALA A 947 35.42 14.25 -9.60
N ILE A 948 35.83 15.16 -8.70
CA ILE A 948 35.52 16.61 -8.78
C ILE A 948 36.83 17.38 -8.71
N THR A 949 37.03 18.31 -9.63
CA THR A 949 38.20 19.20 -9.65
C THR A 949 37.74 20.63 -9.87
N GLY A 950 38.56 21.62 -9.50
CA GLY A 950 38.33 23.02 -9.88
C GLY A 950 38.92 23.38 -11.26
N GLU A 951 39.45 22.40 -12.00
CA GLU A 951 40.00 22.64 -13.34
C GLU A 951 38.90 22.51 -14.38
N GLU A 952 38.57 23.62 -15.03
CA GLU A 952 37.62 23.64 -16.14
C GLU A 952 38.37 23.73 -17.48
N ARG A 953 37.99 22.86 -18.41
CA ARG A 953 38.41 22.85 -19.81
C ARG A 953 37.18 22.79 -20.71
N LEU A 954 37.41 22.73 -22.02
CA LEU A 954 36.35 22.69 -23.02
C LEU A 954 35.28 21.64 -22.67
N ARG A 955 35.67 20.41 -22.34
CA ARG A 955 34.77 19.32 -21.99
C ARG A 955 33.92 19.62 -20.74
N GLU A 956 34.50 20.24 -19.70
CA GLU A 956 33.76 20.63 -18.50
C GLU A 956 32.75 21.75 -18.79
N HIS A 957 33.11 22.73 -19.62
CA HIS A 957 32.18 23.77 -20.06
C HIS A 957 31.06 23.20 -20.94
N THR A 958 31.39 22.26 -21.84
CA THR A 958 30.43 21.51 -22.66
C THR A 958 29.43 20.77 -21.76
N ASP A 959 29.89 20.11 -20.69
CA ASP A 959 29.02 19.42 -19.72
C ASP A 959 28.11 20.39 -18.95
N GLN A 960 28.65 21.52 -18.48
CA GLN A 960 27.87 22.56 -17.80
C GLN A 960 26.76 23.11 -18.70
N LEU A 961 27.08 23.44 -19.96
CA LEU A 961 26.10 23.95 -20.92
C LEU A 961 25.06 22.89 -21.28
N TYR A 962 25.49 21.64 -21.46
CA TYR A 962 24.60 20.52 -21.74
C TYR A 962 23.60 20.30 -20.59
N GLY A 963 24.08 20.26 -19.34
CA GLY A 963 23.22 20.16 -18.15
C GLY A 963 22.26 21.34 -18.03
N ALA A 964 22.72 22.56 -18.30
CA ALA A 964 21.86 23.76 -18.31
C ALA A 964 20.76 23.70 -19.37
N LEU A 965 21.02 23.09 -20.53
CA LEU A 965 20.00 22.84 -21.54
C LEU A 965 19.04 21.73 -21.11
N LEU A 966 19.52 20.62 -20.55
CA LEU A 966 18.70 19.46 -20.22
C LEU A 966 17.82 19.62 -18.97
N SER A 967 18.24 20.45 -18.00
CA SER A 967 17.51 20.71 -16.75
C SER A 967 16.23 21.55 -16.89
N TRP A 968 15.93 22.01 -18.10
CA TRP A 968 14.80 22.89 -18.38
C TRP A 968 14.18 22.53 -19.75
N GLU A 969 12.86 22.68 -19.90
CA GLU A 969 12.13 22.27 -21.12
C GLU A 969 11.59 23.42 -22.01
N GLY A 970 11.74 24.68 -21.66
CA GLY A 970 11.48 25.81 -22.58
C GLY A 970 12.63 26.10 -23.57
N PRO A 971 12.51 27.17 -24.39
CA PRO A 971 13.45 27.47 -25.45
C PRO A 971 14.83 27.90 -24.89
N PRO A 972 15.94 27.62 -25.62
CA PRO A 972 17.26 28.04 -25.19
C PRO A 972 17.39 29.56 -25.25
N SER A 973 18.07 30.13 -24.27
CA SER A 973 18.38 31.56 -24.25
C SER A 973 19.44 31.93 -25.30
N ALA A 974 19.48 33.22 -25.70
CA ALA A 974 20.47 33.69 -26.67
C ALA A 974 21.91 33.40 -26.23
N TYR A 975 22.23 33.62 -24.95
CA TYR A 975 23.58 33.35 -24.43
C TYR A 975 23.96 31.87 -24.54
N GLN A 976 23.01 30.94 -24.33
CA GLN A 976 23.29 29.51 -24.47
C GLN A 976 23.64 29.17 -25.92
N ILE A 977 22.91 29.73 -26.89
CA ILE A 977 23.20 29.54 -28.32
C ILE A 977 24.56 30.11 -28.71
N ASP A 978 24.89 31.31 -28.23
CA ASP A 978 26.20 31.93 -28.46
C ASP A 978 27.33 31.09 -27.82
N ASN A 979 27.09 30.52 -26.64
CA ASN A 979 28.04 29.66 -25.95
C ASN A 979 28.32 28.34 -26.72
N ILE A 980 27.29 27.73 -27.34
CA ILE A 980 27.48 26.57 -28.24
C ILE A 980 28.43 26.94 -29.39
N ALA A 981 28.24 28.12 -29.99
CA ALA A 981 29.08 28.58 -31.10
C ALA A 981 30.53 28.83 -30.65
N ALA A 982 30.71 29.43 -29.46
CA ALA A 982 32.03 29.67 -28.87
C ALA A 982 32.81 28.37 -28.61
N MET A 983 32.18 27.37 -27.97
CA MET A 983 32.83 26.08 -27.70
C MET A 983 33.18 25.32 -28.98
N ARG A 984 32.32 25.38 -30.00
CA ARG A 984 32.60 24.78 -31.32
C ARG A 984 33.78 25.47 -32.00
N ALA A 985 33.92 26.78 -31.88
CA ALA A 985 35.07 27.51 -32.40
C ALA A 985 36.37 27.11 -31.65
N GLU A 986 36.31 27.00 -30.32
CA GLU A 986 37.45 26.57 -29.52
C GLU A 986 37.92 25.15 -29.88
N LEU A 987 37.00 24.20 -30.07
CA LEU A 987 37.35 22.85 -30.54
C LEU A 987 38.04 22.89 -31.91
N GLY A 988 37.52 23.72 -32.82
CA GLY A 988 38.09 23.93 -34.15
C GLY A 988 39.53 24.44 -34.10
N ASP A 989 39.83 25.36 -33.18
CA ASP A 989 41.19 25.87 -32.97
C ASP A 989 42.14 24.78 -32.44
N ILE A 990 41.66 23.87 -31.58
CA ILE A 990 42.44 22.74 -31.06
C ILE A 990 42.73 21.73 -32.17
N ASP A 991 41.73 21.35 -32.98
CA ASP A 991 41.92 20.41 -34.10
C ASP A 991 42.84 21.00 -35.19
N ALA A 992 42.70 22.28 -35.52
CA ALA A 992 43.60 22.97 -36.45
C ALA A 992 45.04 22.99 -35.90
N GLY A 993 45.22 23.22 -34.61
CA GLY A 993 46.51 23.12 -33.92
C GLY A 993 47.11 21.71 -33.99
N PHE A 994 46.30 20.67 -33.78
CA PHE A 994 46.71 19.27 -33.90
C PHE A 994 47.09 18.90 -35.34
N ALA A 995 46.31 19.32 -36.34
CA ALA A 995 46.61 19.10 -37.75
C ALA A 995 47.92 19.79 -38.17
N ALA A 996 48.13 21.04 -37.75
CA ALA A 996 49.37 21.77 -38.03
C ALA A 996 50.59 21.14 -37.35
N LEU A 997 50.44 20.70 -36.09
CA LEU A 997 51.50 20.01 -35.35
C LEU A 997 51.90 18.70 -36.03
N THR A 998 50.91 17.87 -36.39
CA THR A 998 51.17 16.56 -37.00
C THR A 998 51.74 16.69 -38.41
N ALA A 999 51.25 17.62 -39.23
CA ALA A 999 51.80 17.88 -40.56
C ALA A 999 53.26 18.36 -40.52
N ARG A 1000 53.62 19.13 -39.48
CA ARG A 1000 54.98 19.66 -39.31
C ARG A 1000 55.96 18.64 -38.75
N GLU A 1001 55.58 17.93 -37.69
CA GLU A 1001 56.53 17.13 -36.90
C GLU A 1001 56.62 15.67 -37.36
N LEU A 1002 55.52 15.06 -37.83
CA LEU A 1002 55.51 13.62 -38.17
C LEU A 1002 56.41 13.23 -39.33
N PRO A 1003 56.52 13.97 -40.46
CA PRO A 1003 57.34 13.52 -41.59
C PRO A 1003 58.82 13.35 -41.24
N ALA A 1004 59.38 14.32 -40.49
CA ALA A 1004 60.76 14.28 -40.04
C ALA A 1004 60.99 13.18 -38.99
N LEU A 1005 60.07 13.03 -38.04
CA LEU A 1005 60.17 12.03 -36.98
C LEU A 1005 60.00 10.60 -37.52
N ASN A 1006 59.08 10.38 -38.45
CA ASN A 1006 58.90 9.10 -39.13
C ASN A 1006 60.11 8.70 -39.98
N SER A 1007 60.78 9.66 -40.62
CA SER A 1007 62.02 9.41 -41.34
C SER A 1007 63.14 8.94 -40.39
N LEU A 1008 63.16 9.41 -39.14
CA LEU A 1008 64.11 8.94 -38.12
C LEU A 1008 63.73 7.55 -37.60
N LEU A 1009 62.44 7.31 -37.30
CA LEU A 1009 61.95 6.01 -36.85
C LEU A 1009 62.22 4.91 -37.88
N GLN A 1010 62.01 5.19 -39.17
CA GLN A 1010 62.32 4.25 -40.25
C GLN A 1010 63.81 3.92 -40.35
N LYS A 1011 64.70 4.91 -40.15
CA LYS A 1011 66.16 4.68 -40.15
C LYS A 1011 66.61 3.74 -39.03
N GLU A 1012 65.85 3.69 -37.94
CA GLU A 1012 66.13 2.84 -36.79
C GLU A 1012 65.29 1.55 -36.79
N GLY A 1013 64.62 1.22 -37.90
CA GLY A 1013 63.82 0.00 -38.05
C GLY A 1013 62.54 -0.04 -37.21
N LEU A 1014 62.10 1.11 -36.68
CA LEU A 1014 60.88 1.21 -35.88
C LEU A 1014 59.64 1.50 -36.74
N LYS A 1015 58.48 1.16 -36.19
CA LYS A 1015 57.18 1.48 -36.78
C LYS A 1015 56.97 2.99 -36.83
N THR A 1016 56.52 3.51 -37.97
CA THR A 1016 56.17 4.93 -38.13
C THR A 1016 54.91 5.29 -37.35
N LEU A 1017 54.90 6.49 -36.79
CA LEU A 1017 53.74 7.10 -36.16
C LEU A 1017 52.73 7.54 -37.23
N THR A 1018 51.47 7.25 -36.99
CA THR A 1018 50.37 7.65 -37.88
C THR A 1018 49.27 8.29 -37.04
N VAL A 1019 48.63 9.35 -37.56
CA VAL A 1019 47.43 9.88 -36.93
C VAL A 1019 46.36 8.80 -37.03
N PRO A 1020 45.83 8.30 -35.90
CA PRO A 1020 44.74 7.32 -35.94
C PRO A 1020 43.58 7.85 -36.77
N THR A 1021 42.98 6.99 -37.59
CA THR A 1021 41.70 7.29 -38.23
C THR A 1021 40.60 7.18 -37.17
N PRO A 1022 39.56 8.02 -37.19
CA PRO A 1022 38.41 7.82 -36.30
C PRO A 1022 37.87 6.40 -36.48
N GLY A 1023 37.61 5.68 -35.39
CA GLY A 1023 37.03 4.34 -35.48
C GLY A 1023 35.69 4.37 -36.23
N ALA A 1024 35.33 3.27 -36.91
CA ALA A 1024 34.04 3.18 -37.61
C ALA A 1024 32.82 3.31 -36.65
N ASP A 1025 33.02 3.06 -35.35
CA ASP A 1025 32.04 3.28 -34.28
C ASP A 1025 32.07 4.70 -33.69
N GLU A 1026 32.93 5.59 -34.19
CA GLU A 1026 33.17 6.96 -33.69
C GLU A 1026 32.91 8.05 -34.75
N GLN A 1027 32.20 7.75 -35.85
CA GLN A 1027 31.76 8.78 -36.79
C GLN A 1027 30.44 9.43 -36.35
N PRO A 1028 30.30 10.77 -36.45
CA PRO A 1028 29.05 11.44 -36.13
C PRO A 1028 27.99 11.08 -37.18
N GLY A 1029 27.04 10.20 -36.82
CA GLY A 1029 25.81 9.99 -37.59
C GLY A 1029 25.35 8.56 -37.85
N ALA A 1030 26.03 7.51 -37.38
CA ALA A 1030 25.53 6.13 -37.49
C ALA A 1030 25.17 5.60 -36.11
N GLY A 1031 23.88 5.28 -35.89
CA GLY A 1031 23.43 4.63 -34.66
C GLY A 1031 24.14 3.28 -34.47
N ALA A 1032 24.89 3.16 -33.38
CA ALA A 1032 25.59 1.92 -33.04
C ALA A 1032 24.61 0.93 -32.39
N HIS A 1033 24.32 -0.17 -33.09
CA HIS A 1033 23.76 -1.38 -32.50
C HIS A 1033 24.86 -2.10 -31.70
N GLY A 1034 24.74 -2.12 -30.38
CA GLY A 1034 25.64 -2.87 -29.50
C GLY A 1034 25.45 -4.39 -29.64
N GLY A 1035 26.37 -5.04 -30.34
CA GLY A 1035 26.56 -6.50 -30.28
C GLY A 1035 27.25 -6.88 -28.98
N GLY A 1036 26.60 -7.72 -28.17
CA GLY A 1036 27.18 -8.30 -26.97
C GLY A 1036 28.35 -9.23 -27.31
N GLY A 1037 29.54 -8.87 -26.82
CA GLY A 1037 30.71 -9.73 -26.74
C GLY A 1037 31.18 -9.81 -25.28
N ASP A 1038 31.29 -11.03 -24.78
CA ASP A 1038 31.62 -11.39 -23.40
C ASP A 1038 32.89 -10.69 -22.88
N ILE A 1039 32.73 -9.91 -21.81
CA ILE A 1039 33.78 -9.68 -20.80
C ILE A 1039 33.16 -10.00 -19.44
N ALA A 1040 33.01 -11.30 -19.18
CA ALA A 1040 32.71 -11.82 -17.85
C ALA A 1040 33.98 -11.71 -16.99
N GLY A 1041 34.02 -10.71 -16.12
CA GLY A 1041 35.07 -10.57 -15.08
C GLY A 1041 35.38 -9.12 -14.78
N GLY A 1042 34.61 -8.49 -13.88
CA GLY A 1042 34.91 -7.12 -13.41
C GLY A 1042 33.74 -6.24 -12.98
N ARG A 1043 32.51 -6.77 -12.83
CA ARG A 1043 31.32 -5.98 -12.41
C ARG A 1043 31.04 -5.96 -10.90
N SER A 1044 31.96 -6.40 -10.04
CA SER A 1044 31.67 -6.54 -8.60
C SER A 1044 32.09 -5.37 -7.69
N GLU A 1045 32.77 -4.31 -8.18
CA GLU A 1045 33.27 -3.24 -7.27
C GLU A 1045 32.69 -1.84 -7.48
N LEU A 1046 31.84 -1.59 -8.49
CA LEU A 1046 31.22 -0.28 -8.72
C LEU A 1046 29.74 -0.17 -8.27
N GLN A 1047 29.16 -1.24 -7.71
CA GLN A 1047 27.78 -1.22 -7.20
C GLN A 1047 27.62 -0.63 -5.79
N ASN A 1048 28.71 -0.22 -5.11
CA ASN A 1048 28.66 0.29 -3.73
C ASN A 1048 28.81 1.80 -3.57
N LEU A 1049 28.80 2.58 -4.65
CA LEU A 1049 28.71 4.04 -4.57
C LEU A 1049 27.30 4.50 -4.96
N ARG A 1050 26.34 4.31 -4.04
CA ARG A 1050 25.17 5.18 -3.98
C ARG A 1050 25.66 6.56 -3.52
N LEU A 1051 26.04 7.40 -4.49
CA LEU A 1051 26.19 8.82 -4.23
C LEU A 1051 24.79 9.37 -3.93
N TRP A 1052 24.69 10.02 -2.78
CA TRP A 1052 23.48 10.64 -2.26
C TRP A 1052 22.93 11.65 -3.27
N ASN A 1053 21.74 11.38 -3.78
CA ASN A 1053 20.81 12.36 -4.34
C ASN A 1053 19.48 12.21 -3.62
#